data_AF-A0AB34J300-F1
#
_entry.id   AF-A0AB34J300-F1
#
_cell.length_a   1.000
_cell.length_b   1.000
_cell.length_c   1.000
_cell.angle_alpha   90.00
_cell.angle_beta   90.00
_cell.angle_gamma   90.00
#
_symmetry.space_group_name_H-M   'P 1'
#
loop_
_entity.id
_entity.type
_entity.pdbx_description
1 polymer ?
#
loop_
_entity_poly.entity_id
_entity_poly.type
_entity_poly.pdbx_seq_one_letter_code
_entity_poly.pdbx_strand_id
1 'polypeptide(L)'
;MTLPVEFLHGVASGDPWPSSIVLWTRVSPQLSADPLSPAPSNLTVGWSVRREDGRPGRSGEVLARRELDWTVKVEAWGLEHSVSYTYAFSHGAAISPTGAFTLPPPRGEALRSLRYGVFSCSSWAWGHFHAYAAAAAARLDFWLHVGDYTYEYGRDGHYPTPQQAVRFTKLQPAGEAHTLEGYRLRHALHREDADLQALSASAPLIAVWDDHEVANDPWVGGAQNHNPEAGEGGWWERKRAAIRAYHEWLPTRTPPPALCGEEGCAGTHEGEEVYRAFDFGSLARLYVLETRLLNRSKQAQEDPLAQVERIVGEVPPHEWRENATLLAAIDALREEWTRTRTDEGRTLLGGAQLSWLRRSIANASAADVGWHLLGQQVIVQPRDPPDLYAAARSSGALAAAWLSTLRNLTSAPADAAVRTTRALVATREWRLNADFDGWDGYPAARARLLRALRLAPAGRVAVYAGDSHSAWAGELRDADGGVVALEFDGTSVTSSGPEQFFPFLPPALLAAGYVHSNPHLAYANLQDRGWMYVDLTRERHHVQFMTVSSVAARTFTSKCDAAFVQSAAQPRRLQRTACVPLPLRAAPPAHPSNGVFSALSFLMGALLGAPVWLWAAWRQRRQHAPLLTTKYKSDAAGGADSMGVDMRAGGGAL
;
A
#
# COMPACT_ATOMS: atom_id res chain seq x y z
N MET A 1 18.35 -26.79 28.13
CA MET A 1 17.56 -26.96 26.88
C MET A 1 17.57 -25.64 26.15
N THR A 2 17.52 -25.63 24.81
CA THR A 2 17.23 -24.39 24.05
C THR A 2 15.79 -23.97 24.29
N LEU A 3 15.52 -22.66 24.27
CA LEU A 3 14.14 -22.17 24.34
C LEU A 3 13.38 -22.60 23.06
N PRO A 4 12.12 -23.06 23.13
CA PRO A 4 11.31 -23.28 21.94
C PRO A 4 11.04 -21.96 21.22
N VAL A 5 11.14 -21.97 19.89
CA VAL A 5 10.88 -20.79 19.05
C VAL A 5 10.15 -21.19 17.77
N GLU A 6 9.44 -20.23 17.18
CA GLU A 6 8.73 -20.37 15.91
C GLU A 6 9.11 -19.24 14.95
N PHE A 7 8.86 -19.43 13.65
CA PHE A 7 9.08 -18.43 12.60
C PHE A 7 7.73 -17.88 12.10
N LEU A 8 6.89 -17.41 13.03
CA LEU A 8 5.49 -17.03 12.78
C LEU A 8 5.29 -15.99 11.68
N HIS A 9 6.29 -15.14 11.44
CA HIS A 9 6.26 -14.03 10.47
C HIS A 9 6.92 -14.39 9.13
N GLY A 10 7.19 -15.68 8.90
CA GLY A 10 7.80 -16.21 7.68
C GLY A 10 9.24 -15.76 7.46
N VAL A 11 9.60 -15.62 6.18
CA VAL A 11 10.91 -15.14 5.73
C VAL A 11 10.74 -14.14 4.59
N ALA A 12 11.70 -13.24 4.44
CA ALA A 12 11.77 -12.33 3.31
C ALA A 12 13.22 -12.15 2.83
N SER A 13 13.39 -11.81 1.56
CA SER A 13 14.67 -11.33 1.02
C SER A 13 14.46 -9.98 0.35
N GLY A 14 15.52 -9.19 0.16
CA GLY A 14 15.36 -7.84 -0.36
C GLY A 14 16.66 -7.10 -0.68
N ASP A 15 16.48 -5.94 -1.30
CA ASP A 15 17.53 -5.07 -1.85
C ASP A 15 18.67 -5.85 -2.56
N PRO A 16 18.34 -6.65 -3.61
CA PRO A 16 19.29 -7.51 -4.29
C PRO A 16 20.32 -6.70 -5.09
N TRP A 17 21.60 -6.96 -4.84
CA TRP A 17 22.74 -6.51 -5.61
C TRP A 17 23.43 -7.72 -6.28
N PRO A 18 24.30 -7.51 -7.28
CA PRO A 18 24.82 -8.64 -8.07
C PRO A 18 25.53 -9.73 -7.28
N SER A 19 26.23 -9.37 -6.20
CA SER A 19 26.97 -10.31 -5.35
C SER A 19 26.43 -10.43 -3.92
N SER A 20 25.30 -9.80 -3.60
CA SER A 20 24.77 -9.79 -2.24
C SER A 20 23.27 -9.47 -2.13
N ILE A 21 22.64 -9.96 -1.06
CA ILE A 21 21.22 -9.73 -0.78
C ILE A 21 20.95 -9.68 0.72
N VAL A 22 19.95 -8.90 1.13
CA VAL A 22 19.43 -8.91 2.50
C VAL A 22 18.50 -10.10 2.67
N LEU A 23 18.72 -10.90 3.71
CA LEU A 23 17.86 -11.98 4.17
C LEU A 23 17.25 -11.59 5.52
N TRP A 24 15.95 -11.85 5.69
CA TRP A 24 15.17 -11.43 6.85
C TRP A 24 14.27 -12.54 7.39
N THR A 25 14.13 -12.59 8.71
CA THR A 25 13.04 -13.28 9.44
C THR A 25 12.83 -12.61 10.80
N ARG A 26 11.82 -13.03 11.56
CA ARG A 26 11.70 -12.75 12.99
C ARG A 26 11.53 -14.06 13.75
N VAL A 27 12.37 -14.27 14.75
CA VAL A 27 12.24 -15.42 15.65
C VAL A 27 11.22 -15.06 16.73
N SER A 28 10.17 -15.86 16.84
CA SER A 28 9.14 -15.74 17.88
C SER A 28 9.43 -16.73 19.00
N PRO A 29 10.08 -16.33 20.12
CA PRO A 29 10.28 -17.23 21.25
C PRO A 29 8.96 -17.56 21.95
N GLN A 30 8.78 -18.83 22.34
CA GLN A 30 7.70 -19.22 23.23
C GLN A 30 8.06 -18.77 24.66
N LEU A 31 7.57 -17.60 25.06
CA LEU A 31 7.81 -17.04 26.38
C LEU A 31 6.95 -17.71 27.46
N SER A 32 7.47 -17.74 28.69
CA SER A 32 6.71 -18.19 29.86
C SER A 32 5.54 -17.24 30.16
N ALA A 33 4.43 -17.78 30.66
CA ALA A 33 3.31 -17.00 31.17
C ALA A 33 3.57 -16.43 32.58
N ASP A 34 4.64 -16.86 33.26
CA ASP A 34 5.12 -16.26 34.50
C ASP A 34 5.86 -14.93 34.22
N PRO A 35 5.39 -13.78 34.73
CA PRO A 35 6.03 -12.48 34.50
C PRO A 35 7.40 -12.32 35.19
N LEU A 36 7.78 -13.23 36.11
CA LEU A 36 9.11 -13.25 36.73
C LEU A 36 10.16 -13.99 35.87
N SER A 37 9.72 -14.74 34.86
CA SER A 37 10.60 -15.47 33.92
C SER A 37 11.12 -14.52 32.82
N PRO A 38 12.42 -14.15 32.80
CA PRO A 38 12.92 -13.14 31.87
C PRO A 38 12.99 -13.66 30.43
N ALA A 39 12.35 -12.95 29.50
CA ALA A 39 12.50 -13.19 28.06
C ALA A 39 13.96 -12.98 27.61
N PRO A 40 14.51 -13.85 26.75
CA PRO A 40 15.95 -13.90 26.45
C PRO A 40 16.42 -12.65 25.71
N SER A 41 17.51 -12.03 26.18
CA SER A 41 18.09 -10.84 25.53
C SER A 41 18.56 -11.13 24.10
N ASN A 42 19.09 -12.32 23.84
CA ASN A 42 19.59 -12.75 22.53
C ASN A 42 19.22 -14.20 22.25
N LEU A 43 19.03 -14.54 20.98
CA LEU A 43 18.88 -15.89 20.44
C LEU A 43 19.86 -16.06 19.28
N THR A 44 20.68 -17.11 19.29
CA THR A 44 21.56 -17.45 18.16
C THR A 44 20.74 -18.10 17.05
N VAL A 45 20.82 -17.55 15.84
CA VAL A 45 20.07 -18.01 14.67
C VAL A 45 21.06 -18.41 13.58
N GLY A 46 21.04 -19.69 13.19
CA GLY A 46 21.79 -20.17 12.04
C GLY A 46 21.04 -19.82 10.76
N TRP A 47 21.75 -19.31 9.75
CA TRP A 47 21.20 -19.00 8.42
C TRP A 47 21.99 -19.72 7.33
N SER A 48 21.32 -20.11 6.25
CA SER A 48 21.97 -20.75 5.10
C SER A 48 21.33 -20.35 3.77
N VAL A 49 22.18 -20.32 2.74
CA VAL A 49 21.89 -20.04 1.34
C VAL A 49 22.46 -21.18 0.50
N ARG A 50 21.64 -21.75 -0.36
CA ARG A 50 22.01 -22.81 -1.32
C ARG A 50 21.60 -22.36 -2.72
N ARG A 51 22.39 -22.73 -3.73
CA ARG A 51 21.97 -22.61 -5.13
C ARG A 51 20.80 -23.56 -5.35
N GLU A 52 19.91 -23.24 -6.30
CA GLU A 52 18.71 -24.06 -6.58
C GLU A 52 19.09 -25.49 -7.04
N ASP A 53 20.29 -25.69 -7.59
CA ASP A 53 20.87 -27.01 -7.90
C ASP A 53 21.48 -27.75 -6.68
N GLY A 54 21.12 -27.33 -5.46
CA GLY A 54 21.51 -27.97 -4.19
C GLY A 54 22.91 -27.62 -3.67
N ARG A 55 23.77 -27.05 -4.51
CA ARG A 55 25.14 -26.66 -4.13
C ARG A 55 25.13 -25.63 -2.98
N PRO A 56 26.02 -25.74 -1.98
CA PRO A 56 26.11 -24.77 -0.88
C PRO A 56 26.58 -23.41 -1.41
N GLY A 57 25.98 -22.32 -0.91
CA GLY A 57 26.35 -20.94 -1.24
C GLY A 57 27.06 -20.25 -0.07
N ARG A 58 26.27 -19.80 0.92
CA ARG A 58 26.75 -19.09 2.11
C ARG A 58 25.98 -19.54 3.34
N SER A 59 26.57 -19.41 4.52
CA SER A 59 25.92 -19.74 5.79
C SER A 59 26.68 -19.12 6.95
N GLY A 60 26.02 -18.96 8.08
CA GLY A 60 26.63 -18.51 9.32
C GLY A 60 25.63 -18.45 10.46
N GLU A 61 25.98 -17.73 11.53
CA GLU A 61 25.10 -17.45 12.65
C GLU A 61 24.96 -15.94 12.86
N VAL A 62 23.89 -15.53 13.51
CA VAL A 62 23.59 -14.15 13.88
C VAL A 62 22.81 -14.12 15.19
N LEU A 63 22.93 -13.05 15.99
CA LEU A 63 22.14 -12.87 17.20
C LEU A 63 20.85 -12.10 16.87
N ALA A 64 19.71 -12.80 16.93
CA ALA A 64 18.40 -12.15 17.01
C ALA A 64 18.25 -11.54 18.41
N ARG A 65 18.06 -10.23 18.50
CA ARG A 65 18.16 -9.51 19.78
C ARG A 65 16.84 -8.91 20.22
N ARG A 66 16.56 -8.94 21.52
CA ARG A 66 15.32 -8.41 22.11
C ARG A 66 15.17 -6.90 21.87
N GLU A 67 16.25 -6.14 21.86
CA GLU A 67 16.15 -4.69 21.57
C GLU A 67 15.73 -4.42 20.11
N LEU A 68 15.91 -5.36 19.19
CA LEU A 68 15.43 -5.33 17.80
C LEU A 68 14.21 -6.25 17.59
N ASP A 69 13.46 -6.55 18.66
CA ASP A 69 12.29 -7.42 18.66
C ASP A 69 12.54 -8.83 18.06
N TRP A 70 13.75 -9.37 18.28
CA TRP A 70 14.24 -10.64 17.72
C TRP A 70 14.07 -10.77 16.19
N THR A 71 14.00 -9.64 15.50
CA THR A 71 14.17 -9.58 14.05
C THR A 71 15.62 -9.97 13.70
N VAL A 72 15.77 -10.61 12.55
CA VAL A 72 17.04 -11.03 11.98
C VAL A 72 17.16 -10.35 10.63
N LYS A 73 18.25 -9.60 10.46
CA LYS A 73 18.67 -9.06 9.16
C LYS A 73 20.12 -9.47 8.92
N VAL A 74 20.37 -10.19 7.84
CA VAL A 74 21.70 -10.66 7.44
C VAL A 74 21.93 -10.25 5.99
N GLU A 75 23.11 -9.72 5.67
CA GLU A 75 23.52 -9.61 4.27
C GLU A 75 24.40 -10.80 3.86
N ALA A 76 23.94 -11.57 2.88
CA ALA A 76 24.64 -12.73 2.36
C ALA A 76 25.60 -12.31 1.24
N TRP A 77 26.90 -12.20 1.57
CA TRP A 77 27.94 -11.66 0.69
C TRP A 77 28.65 -12.66 -0.23
N GLY A 78 29.11 -12.14 -1.37
CA GLY A 78 30.00 -12.84 -2.30
C GLY A 78 29.33 -14.00 -3.02
N LEU A 79 28.06 -13.84 -3.37
CA LEU A 79 27.28 -14.78 -4.16
C LEU A 79 27.53 -14.60 -5.67
N GLU A 80 27.30 -15.63 -6.47
CA GLU A 80 27.29 -15.57 -7.95
C GLU A 80 26.01 -14.83 -8.42
N HIS A 81 26.16 -13.85 -9.32
CA HIS A 81 25.06 -13.19 -10.04
C HIS A 81 24.43 -14.14 -11.06
N SER A 82 23.21 -13.80 -11.54
CA SER A 82 22.47 -14.57 -12.54
C SER A 82 22.15 -16.02 -12.11
N VAL A 83 22.20 -16.29 -10.81
CA VAL A 83 21.97 -17.59 -10.18
C VAL A 83 20.78 -17.52 -9.23
N SER A 84 19.94 -18.56 -9.28
CA SER A 84 18.81 -18.76 -8.38
C SER A 84 19.25 -19.51 -7.12
N TYR A 85 18.76 -19.05 -5.97
CA TYR A 85 19.10 -19.55 -4.65
C TYR A 85 17.84 -19.80 -3.82
N THR A 86 17.97 -20.72 -2.86
CA THR A 86 17.05 -20.90 -1.73
C THR A 86 17.76 -20.57 -0.43
N TYR A 87 17.00 -20.12 0.58
CA TYR A 87 17.54 -19.79 1.91
C TYR A 87 16.58 -20.15 3.04
N ALA A 88 17.13 -20.43 4.21
CA ALA A 88 16.37 -20.72 5.42
C ALA A 88 17.15 -20.34 6.69
N PHE A 89 16.42 -20.09 7.77
CA PHE A 89 16.90 -19.82 9.12
C PHE A 89 16.61 -21.00 10.07
N SER A 90 17.33 -21.06 11.18
CA SER A 90 17.22 -22.15 12.15
C SER A 90 17.60 -21.73 13.57
N HIS A 91 16.99 -22.35 14.58
CA HIS A 91 17.34 -22.22 15.99
C HIS A 91 17.14 -23.56 16.71
N GLY A 92 18.24 -24.21 17.10
CA GLY A 92 18.19 -25.58 17.61
C GLY A 92 17.59 -26.53 16.57
N ALA A 93 16.42 -27.09 16.86
CA ALA A 93 15.67 -27.96 15.95
C ALA A 93 14.59 -27.23 15.12
N ALA A 94 14.29 -25.95 15.41
CA ALA A 94 13.33 -25.16 14.65
C ALA A 94 13.98 -24.68 13.34
N ILE A 95 13.24 -24.74 12.23
CA ILE A 95 13.66 -24.28 10.89
C ILE A 95 12.55 -23.40 10.32
N SER A 96 12.91 -22.32 9.63
CA SER A 96 11.95 -21.40 8.99
C SER A 96 11.33 -22.01 7.72
N PRO A 97 10.25 -21.41 7.19
CA PRO A 97 9.92 -21.56 5.77
C PRO A 97 11.16 -21.28 4.90
N THR A 98 11.26 -21.98 3.76
CA THR A 98 12.32 -21.75 2.77
C THR A 98 11.90 -20.64 1.82
N GLY A 99 12.72 -19.59 1.71
CA GLY A 99 12.55 -18.55 0.71
C GLY A 99 13.44 -18.76 -0.51
N ALA A 100 13.18 -18.03 -1.60
CA ALA A 100 13.97 -18.05 -2.82
C ALA A 100 14.29 -16.64 -3.36
N PHE A 101 15.38 -16.53 -4.13
CA PHE A 101 15.75 -15.32 -4.87
C PHE A 101 16.60 -15.65 -6.10
N THR A 102 16.75 -14.69 -7.01
CA THR A 102 17.77 -14.70 -8.08
C THR A 102 18.51 -13.37 -8.05
N LEU A 103 19.84 -13.38 -8.17
CA LEU A 103 20.63 -12.14 -8.16
C LEU A 103 20.77 -11.54 -9.56
N PRO A 104 20.66 -10.21 -9.72
CA PRO A 104 20.80 -9.55 -11.02
C PRO A 104 22.26 -9.55 -11.51
N PRO A 105 22.52 -9.57 -12.82
CA PRO A 105 23.87 -9.31 -13.35
C PRO A 105 24.33 -7.87 -13.10
N PRO A 106 25.64 -7.61 -12.96
CA PRO A 106 26.19 -6.26 -12.77
C PRO A 106 26.03 -5.38 -14.02
N ARG A 107 26.05 -4.05 -13.85
CA ARG A 107 25.90 -3.07 -14.95
C ARG A 107 26.87 -3.38 -16.09
N GLY A 108 26.34 -3.47 -17.32
CA GLY A 108 27.08 -3.82 -18.53
C GLY A 108 26.93 -5.28 -18.98
N GLU A 109 26.67 -6.23 -18.07
CA GLU A 109 26.35 -7.61 -18.45
C GLU A 109 24.93 -7.76 -19.01
N ALA A 110 24.72 -8.70 -19.92
CA ALA A 110 23.43 -8.87 -20.60
C ALA A 110 22.38 -9.58 -19.71
N LEU A 111 21.21 -8.94 -19.55
CA LEU A 111 20.00 -9.60 -19.02
C LEU A 111 18.93 -9.65 -20.11
N ARG A 112 18.44 -10.86 -20.42
CA ARG A 112 17.50 -11.09 -21.54
C ARG A 112 16.09 -10.58 -21.26
N SER A 113 15.63 -10.72 -20.01
CA SER A 113 14.30 -10.32 -19.57
C SER A 113 14.26 -10.15 -18.06
N LEU A 114 13.44 -9.21 -17.57
CA LEU A 114 13.22 -8.93 -16.15
C LEU A 114 11.72 -8.88 -15.86
N ARG A 115 11.26 -9.49 -14.78
CA ARG A 115 9.85 -9.56 -14.37
C ARG A 115 9.65 -9.17 -12.93
N TYR A 116 8.63 -8.36 -12.67
CA TYR A 116 8.33 -7.91 -11.32
C TYR A 116 6.86 -7.55 -11.14
N GLY A 117 6.41 -7.60 -9.89
CA GLY A 117 5.17 -6.99 -9.47
C GLY A 117 5.44 -5.60 -8.88
N VAL A 118 4.49 -4.67 -9.02
CA VAL A 118 4.48 -3.37 -8.33
C VAL A 118 3.19 -3.25 -7.51
N PHE A 119 3.33 -2.80 -6.27
CA PHE A 119 2.29 -2.80 -5.24
C PHE A 119 2.36 -1.52 -4.39
N SER A 120 1.22 -1.15 -3.83
CA SER A 120 1.08 -0.17 -2.75
C SER A 120 -0.18 -0.46 -1.93
N CYS A 121 -0.36 0.28 -0.83
CA CYS A 121 -1.66 0.50 -0.20
C CYS A 121 -2.34 -0.80 0.26
N SER A 122 -1.67 -1.45 1.21
CA SER A 122 -2.00 -2.78 1.75
C SER A 122 -2.64 -2.72 3.13
N SER A 123 -3.59 -1.80 3.33
CA SER A 123 -4.26 -1.65 4.64
C SER A 123 -4.92 -2.95 5.09
N TRP A 124 -4.36 -3.55 6.14
CA TRP A 124 -4.76 -4.86 6.65
C TRP A 124 -6.23 -4.91 7.11
N ALA A 125 -6.75 -3.81 7.65
CA ALA A 125 -8.11 -3.74 8.16
C ALA A 125 -9.18 -3.79 7.04
N TRP A 126 -8.85 -3.28 5.84
CA TRP A 126 -9.77 -3.17 4.70
C TRP A 126 -10.04 -4.48 3.96
N GLY A 127 -9.16 -5.48 4.04
CA GLY A 127 -9.36 -6.72 3.28
C GLY A 127 -8.24 -7.75 3.42
N HIS A 128 -8.47 -8.92 2.81
CA HIS A 128 -7.51 -10.01 2.63
C HIS A 128 -6.51 -9.70 1.50
N PHE A 129 -5.26 -10.14 1.64
CA PHE A 129 -4.16 -9.82 0.70
C PHE A 129 -4.13 -10.70 -0.57
N HIS A 130 -5.28 -10.89 -1.19
CA HIS A 130 -5.44 -11.71 -2.41
C HIS A 130 -4.59 -11.25 -3.60
N ALA A 131 -4.19 -9.97 -3.65
CA ALA A 131 -3.24 -9.47 -4.64
C ALA A 131 -1.85 -10.10 -4.47
N TYR A 132 -1.37 -10.25 -3.22
CA TYR A 132 -0.12 -10.96 -2.94
C TYR A 132 -0.24 -12.47 -3.22
N ALA A 133 -1.40 -13.08 -2.92
CA ALA A 133 -1.66 -14.48 -3.28
C ALA A 133 -1.57 -14.73 -4.80
N ALA A 134 -2.19 -13.84 -5.60
CA ALA A 134 -2.12 -13.88 -7.06
C ALA A 134 -0.68 -13.70 -7.58
N ALA A 135 0.08 -12.80 -6.95
CA ALA A 135 1.46 -12.53 -7.31
C ALA A 135 2.44 -13.67 -6.93
N ALA A 136 2.25 -14.31 -5.78
CA ALA A 136 3.10 -15.40 -5.30
C ALA A 136 3.09 -16.65 -6.21
N ALA A 137 2.03 -16.81 -7.02
CA ALA A 137 1.94 -17.83 -8.06
C ALA A 137 2.68 -17.45 -9.37
N ALA A 138 2.92 -16.16 -9.63
CA ALA A 138 3.63 -15.68 -10.80
C ALA A 138 5.16 -15.73 -10.60
N ARG A 139 5.90 -15.98 -11.69
CA ARG A 139 7.37 -15.93 -11.68
C ARG A 139 7.83 -14.48 -11.76
N LEU A 140 8.16 -13.93 -10.59
CA LEU A 140 8.79 -12.64 -10.41
C LEU A 140 10.28 -12.82 -10.11
N ASP A 141 11.13 -11.93 -10.65
CA ASP A 141 12.55 -11.85 -10.32
C ASP A 141 12.78 -10.93 -9.10
N PHE A 142 11.87 -9.97 -8.86
CA PHE A 142 11.70 -9.19 -7.62
C PHE A 142 10.26 -8.64 -7.54
N TRP A 143 9.89 -8.00 -6.43
CA TRP A 143 8.67 -7.18 -6.32
C TRP A 143 8.98 -5.81 -5.69
N LEU A 144 8.29 -4.78 -6.18
CA LEU A 144 8.44 -3.38 -5.77
C LEU A 144 7.23 -2.98 -4.92
N HIS A 145 7.47 -2.50 -3.69
CA HIS A 145 6.46 -1.79 -2.90
C HIS A 145 6.81 -0.31 -2.88
N VAL A 146 5.91 0.55 -3.37
CA VAL A 146 6.17 2.00 -3.51
C VAL A 146 5.60 2.86 -2.40
N GLY A 147 4.74 2.29 -1.55
CA GLY A 147 4.10 2.99 -0.44
C GLY A 147 3.13 2.11 0.35
N ASP A 148 2.81 2.51 1.58
CA ASP A 148 1.72 1.96 2.39
C ASP A 148 1.76 0.43 2.56
N TYR A 149 2.92 -0.09 2.96
CA TYR A 149 3.09 -1.47 3.42
C TYR A 149 2.39 -1.71 4.76
N THR A 150 2.16 -0.64 5.53
CA THR A 150 1.35 -0.61 6.74
C THR A 150 0.55 0.69 6.80
N TYR A 151 -0.45 0.74 7.70
CA TYR A 151 -1.17 1.95 8.10
C TYR A 151 -1.04 2.14 9.61
N GLU A 152 -1.15 3.37 10.10
CA GLU A 152 -1.07 3.72 11.52
C GLU A 152 -2.38 3.47 12.28
N TYR A 153 -3.53 3.71 11.64
CA TYR A 153 -4.83 3.94 12.29
C TYR A 153 -5.26 2.87 13.31
N GLY A 154 -5.98 3.29 14.35
CA GLY A 154 -6.48 2.39 15.40
C GLY A 154 -7.86 1.80 15.11
N ARG A 155 -8.54 1.40 16.19
CA ARG A 155 -9.95 0.99 16.20
C ARG A 155 -10.87 2.09 16.75
N ASP A 156 -10.39 3.33 16.77
CA ASP A 156 -11.19 4.57 16.85
C ASP A 156 -12.37 4.56 15.86
N GLY A 157 -12.13 4.04 14.65
CA GLY A 157 -13.14 3.87 13.61
C GLY A 157 -13.07 4.90 12.50
N HIS A 158 -11.94 5.60 12.30
CA HIS A 158 -11.80 6.59 11.23
C HIS A 158 -11.45 5.96 9.87
N TYR A 159 -10.43 5.09 9.80
CA TYR A 159 -10.05 4.45 8.53
C TYR A 159 -9.53 3.02 8.71
N PRO A 160 -10.31 1.98 8.35
CA PRO A 160 -11.76 1.97 8.07
C PRO A 160 -12.65 2.18 9.31
N THR A 161 -13.91 2.57 9.10
CA THR A 161 -14.96 2.42 10.11
C THR A 161 -15.23 0.93 10.45
N PRO A 162 -15.80 0.61 11.63
CA PRO A 162 -16.13 -0.78 11.99
C PRO A 162 -17.05 -1.51 10.99
N GLN A 163 -17.84 -0.76 10.21
CA GLN A 163 -18.78 -1.28 9.22
C GLN A 163 -18.15 -1.49 7.83
N GLN A 164 -17.11 -0.73 7.49
CA GLN A 164 -16.31 -0.88 6.26
C GLN A 164 -15.25 -1.98 6.38
N ALA A 165 -14.75 -2.18 7.60
CA ALA A 165 -13.60 -3.02 7.90
C ALA A 165 -13.87 -4.53 7.77
N VAL A 166 -13.04 -5.24 7.01
CA VAL A 166 -13.11 -6.70 6.87
C VAL A 166 -12.45 -7.42 8.06
N ARG A 167 -11.41 -6.82 8.66
CA ARG A 167 -10.58 -7.48 9.70
C ARG A 167 -10.53 -6.75 11.06
N PHE A 168 -11.40 -5.75 11.27
CA PHE A 168 -11.36 -4.76 12.37
C PHE A 168 -10.96 -5.28 13.76
N THR A 169 -11.64 -6.31 14.26
CA THR A 169 -11.52 -6.78 15.66
C THR A 169 -10.14 -7.35 16.00
N LYS A 170 -9.34 -7.67 14.97
CA LYS A 170 -7.96 -8.15 15.10
C LYS A 170 -6.90 -7.08 14.88
N LEU A 171 -7.26 -5.83 14.54
CA LEU A 171 -6.29 -4.77 14.26
C LEU A 171 -5.42 -4.49 15.50
N GLN A 172 -4.11 -4.44 15.33
CA GLN A 172 -3.11 -4.22 16.39
C GLN A 172 -2.07 -3.19 15.93
N PRO A 173 -1.67 -2.23 16.78
CA PRO A 173 -2.23 -1.89 18.09
C PRO A 173 -3.72 -1.52 18.01
N ALA A 174 -4.39 -1.53 19.16
CA ALA A 174 -5.83 -1.29 19.27
C ALA A 174 -6.22 0.19 19.09
N GLY A 175 -5.36 1.10 19.55
CA GLY A 175 -5.36 2.51 19.13
C GLY A 175 -4.34 2.73 18.01
N GLU A 176 -4.10 3.99 17.66
CA GLU A 176 -3.15 4.35 16.59
C GLU A 176 -1.69 3.97 16.92
N ALA A 177 -0.96 3.51 15.91
CA ALA A 177 0.47 3.24 16.00
C ALA A 177 1.29 4.54 15.92
N HIS A 178 1.68 5.08 17.07
CA HIS A 178 2.59 6.23 17.19
C HIS A 178 3.87 5.93 18.01
N THR A 179 3.92 4.79 18.71
CA THR A 179 5.12 4.32 19.46
C THR A 179 5.84 3.18 18.74
N LEU A 180 7.12 2.96 19.06
CA LEU A 180 7.94 1.89 18.46
C LEU A 180 7.28 0.51 18.57
N GLU A 181 6.72 0.20 19.75
CA GLU A 181 6.02 -1.07 19.96
C GLU A 181 4.70 -1.12 19.18
N GLY A 182 4.01 0.01 19.01
CA GLY A 182 2.85 0.12 18.13
C GLY A 182 3.19 -0.21 16.67
N TYR A 183 4.23 0.39 16.11
CA TYR A 183 4.67 0.10 14.73
C TYR A 183 5.16 -1.35 14.58
N ARG A 184 5.85 -1.92 15.58
CA ARG A 184 6.24 -3.34 15.59
C ARG A 184 5.03 -4.27 15.57
N LEU A 185 4.03 -4.03 16.43
CA LEU A 185 2.77 -4.79 16.43
C LEU A 185 2.01 -4.66 15.10
N ARG A 186 2.08 -3.48 14.45
CA ARG A 186 1.47 -3.24 13.14
C ARG A 186 2.16 -4.03 12.03
N HIS A 187 3.50 -4.06 11.99
CA HIS A 187 4.26 -4.89 11.05
C HIS A 187 4.09 -6.39 11.32
N ALA A 188 4.06 -6.81 12.60
CA ALA A 188 3.78 -8.18 13.01
C ALA A 188 2.45 -8.67 12.43
N LEU A 189 1.38 -7.93 12.66
CA LEU A 189 0.04 -8.23 12.15
C LEU A 189 -0.02 -8.35 10.61
N HIS A 190 0.69 -7.49 9.89
CA HIS A 190 0.78 -7.62 8.42
C HIS A 190 1.51 -8.91 8.05
N ARG A 191 2.63 -9.23 8.70
CA ARG A 191 3.45 -10.42 8.41
C ARG A 191 2.95 -11.73 9.01
N GLU A 192 1.91 -11.74 9.83
CA GLU A 192 1.10 -12.93 10.11
C GLU A 192 0.25 -13.39 8.90
N ASP A 193 0.07 -12.54 7.89
CA ASP A 193 -0.73 -12.87 6.70
C ASP A 193 0.01 -13.86 5.77
N ALA A 194 -0.61 -15.02 5.55
CA ALA A 194 -0.03 -16.12 4.79
C ALA A 194 0.22 -15.78 3.31
N ASP A 195 -0.56 -14.90 2.71
CA ASP A 195 -0.42 -14.51 1.30
C ASP A 195 0.77 -13.55 1.13
N LEU A 196 0.97 -12.65 2.11
CA LEU A 196 2.18 -11.82 2.21
C LEU A 196 3.44 -12.66 2.48
N GLN A 197 3.37 -13.68 3.35
CA GLN A 197 4.48 -14.61 3.56
C GLN A 197 4.81 -15.39 2.27
N ALA A 198 3.80 -15.86 1.54
CA ALA A 198 3.99 -16.59 0.28
C ALA A 198 4.70 -15.73 -0.78
N LEU A 199 4.35 -14.44 -0.90
CA LEU A 199 5.04 -13.50 -1.79
C LEU A 199 6.45 -13.17 -1.28
N SER A 200 6.62 -12.90 0.02
CA SER A 200 7.92 -12.57 0.62
C SER A 200 8.95 -13.69 0.51
N ALA A 201 8.50 -14.95 0.54
CA ALA A 201 9.31 -16.13 0.31
C ALA A 201 9.53 -16.44 -1.19
N SER A 202 8.78 -15.84 -2.12
CA SER A 202 8.85 -16.17 -3.55
C SER A 202 9.95 -15.43 -4.31
N ALA A 203 10.17 -14.15 -3.97
CA ALA A 203 11.10 -13.26 -4.65
C ALA A 203 11.55 -12.09 -3.73
N PRO A 204 12.68 -11.41 -4.03
CA PRO A 204 13.16 -10.25 -3.28
C PRO A 204 12.19 -9.07 -3.30
N LEU A 205 12.01 -8.44 -2.14
CA LEU A 205 11.32 -7.16 -1.99
C LEU A 205 12.30 -6.00 -2.18
N ILE A 206 11.96 -5.06 -3.05
CA ILE A 206 12.48 -3.70 -3.05
C ILE A 206 11.37 -2.80 -2.52
N ALA A 207 11.57 -2.17 -1.37
CA ALA A 207 10.56 -1.32 -0.74
C ALA A 207 11.03 0.14 -0.61
N VAL A 208 10.08 1.07 -0.70
CA VAL A 208 10.16 2.37 -0.02
C VAL A 208 8.85 2.59 0.74
N TRP A 209 8.90 3.38 1.80
CA TRP A 209 7.69 3.84 2.48
C TRP A 209 6.98 4.91 1.64
N ASP A 210 5.73 5.15 1.98
CA ASP A 210 5.06 6.39 1.67
C ASP A 210 4.76 7.13 2.98
N ASP A 211 3.50 7.43 3.31
CA ASP A 211 3.14 8.15 4.52
C ASP A 211 2.61 7.27 5.64
N HIS A 212 1.76 6.31 5.33
CA HIS A 212 1.06 5.47 6.30
C HIS A 212 1.98 4.46 7.05
N GLU A 213 3.24 4.33 6.63
CA GLU A 213 4.31 3.79 7.49
C GLU A 213 4.55 4.61 8.77
N VAL A 214 4.19 5.91 8.79
CA VAL A 214 4.34 6.83 9.93
C VAL A 214 3.00 7.41 10.37
N ALA A 215 2.38 8.22 9.50
CA ALA A 215 1.23 9.09 9.76
C ALA A 215 0.80 9.73 8.43
N ASN A 216 -0.50 9.74 8.14
CA ASN A 216 -1.10 10.33 6.94
C ASN A 216 -0.63 11.77 6.62
N ASP A 217 -0.35 12.05 5.34
CA ASP A 217 0.08 13.34 4.77
C ASP A 217 1.25 14.07 5.50
N PRO A 218 2.43 13.44 5.65
CA PRO A 218 3.59 13.97 6.35
C PRO A 218 4.42 14.88 5.47
N TRP A 219 5.15 15.77 6.12
CA TRP A 219 6.20 16.61 5.56
C TRP A 219 7.35 16.66 6.59
N VAL A 220 8.47 17.31 6.28
CA VAL A 220 9.68 17.21 7.12
C VAL A 220 9.45 17.54 8.61
N GLY A 221 8.55 18.47 8.93
CA GLY A 221 8.26 18.95 10.29
C GLY A 221 6.93 18.53 10.93
N GLY A 222 6.14 17.64 10.32
CA GLY A 222 4.87 17.15 10.91
C GLY A 222 4.05 16.28 9.96
N ALA A 223 2.83 15.92 10.34
CA ALA A 223 1.86 15.21 9.51
C ALA A 223 0.45 15.74 9.73
N GLN A 224 -0.51 15.32 8.89
CA GLN A 224 -1.93 15.63 9.08
C GLN A 224 -2.51 14.79 10.22
N ASN A 225 -2.23 13.48 10.23
CA ASN A 225 -2.66 12.58 11.29
C ASN A 225 -1.57 12.43 12.37
N HIS A 226 -1.24 13.55 13.04
CA HIS A 226 -0.37 13.53 14.22
C HIS A 226 -0.72 14.66 15.19
N ASN A 227 -1.10 14.31 16.43
CA ASN A 227 -1.44 15.27 17.47
C ASN A 227 -0.67 15.03 18.80
N PRO A 228 0.37 15.82 19.10
CA PRO A 228 1.07 15.79 20.39
C PRO A 228 0.16 16.05 21.60
N GLU A 229 -0.89 16.86 21.46
CA GLU A 229 -1.85 17.18 22.54
C GLU A 229 -2.78 15.99 22.85
N ALA A 230 -2.96 15.06 21.90
CA ALA A 230 -3.63 13.78 22.12
C ALA A 230 -2.75 12.75 22.85
N GLY A 231 -1.49 13.09 23.17
CA GLY A 231 -0.56 12.24 23.92
C GLY A 231 0.34 11.35 23.05
N GLU A 232 0.39 11.57 21.73
CA GLU A 232 1.18 10.76 20.79
C GLU A 232 2.71 10.92 20.90
N GLY A 233 3.18 11.88 21.71
CA GLY A 233 4.59 12.30 21.78
C GLY A 233 4.96 13.36 20.74
N GLY A 234 6.25 13.67 20.60
CA GLY A 234 6.72 14.62 19.59
C GLY A 234 6.88 13.99 18.20
N TRP A 235 6.63 14.76 17.13
CA TRP A 235 6.76 14.32 15.73
C TRP A 235 8.03 13.51 15.44
N TRP A 236 9.18 14.01 15.88
CA TRP A 236 10.48 13.37 15.65
C TRP A 236 10.62 12.04 16.40
N GLU A 237 9.94 11.86 17.53
CA GLU A 237 9.91 10.61 18.28
C GLU A 237 9.05 9.56 17.57
N ARG A 238 7.87 9.96 17.10
CA ARG A 238 6.98 9.16 16.25
C ARG A 238 7.65 8.76 14.94
N LYS A 239 8.27 9.71 14.23
CA LYS A 239 9.01 9.47 12.97
C LYS A 239 10.18 8.50 13.16
N ARG A 240 11.00 8.66 14.22
CA ARG A 240 12.05 7.71 14.59
C ARG A 240 11.50 6.32 14.90
N ALA A 241 10.41 6.24 15.66
CA ALA A 241 9.78 4.97 16.02
C ALA A 241 9.31 4.19 14.79
N ALA A 242 8.68 4.88 13.84
CA ALA A 242 8.24 4.33 12.56
C ALA A 242 9.40 3.85 11.68
N ILE A 243 10.37 4.72 11.37
CA ILE A 243 11.53 4.39 10.52
C ILE A 243 12.35 3.24 11.10
N ARG A 244 12.49 3.21 12.43
CA ARG A 244 13.16 2.10 13.12
C ARG A 244 12.38 0.80 12.96
N ALA A 245 11.07 0.79 13.18
CA ALA A 245 10.24 -0.40 13.01
C ALA A 245 10.27 -0.88 11.55
N TYR A 246 10.16 0.02 10.57
CA TYR A 246 10.29 -0.25 9.14
C TYR A 246 11.60 -0.97 8.80
N HIS A 247 12.73 -0.49 9.32
CA HIS A 247 14.02 -1.15 9.10
C HIS A 247 14.19 -2.44 9.92
N GLU A 248 13.65 -2.57 11.13
CA GLU A 248 13.64 -3.84 11.87
C GLU A 248 12.82 -4.91 11.12
N TRP A 249 11.68 -4.53 10.55
CA TRP A 249 10.68 -5.45 10.01
C TRP A 249 10.73 -5.70 8.49
N LEU A 250 11.51 -4.95 7.71
CA LEU A 250 11.66 -5.18 6.27
C LEU A 250 13.10 -5.60 5.87
N PRO A 251 13.26 -6.39 4.79
CA PRO A 251 14.55 -6.76 4.22
C PRO A 251 15.22 -5.61 3.43
N THR A 252 15.00 -4.36 3.84
CA THR A 252 15.69 -3.19 3.29
C THR A 252 17.13 -3.13 3.79
N ARG A 253 18.03 -2.48 3.05
CA ARG A 253 19.35 -2.12 3.56
C ARG A 253 19.22 -1.06 4.65
N THR A 254 20.10 -1.12 5.64
CA THR A 254 20.22 -0.14 6.72
C THR A 254 21.72 0.16 6.88
N PRO A 255 22.18 1.42 6.74
CA PRO A 255 23.59 1.77 6.59
C PRO A 255 24.44 1.35 7.81
N PRO A 256 25.73 0.98 7.63
CA PRO A 256 26.76 1.90 7.14
C PRO A 256 27.79 1.24 6.16
N PRO A 257 28.93 1.86 5.81
CA PRO A 257 28.98 2.93 4.81
C PRO A 257 29.91 2.60 3.61
N ALA A 258 30.25 1.33 3.39
CA ALA A 258 31.45 0.94 2.65
C ALA A 258 31.27 0.62 1.14
N LEU A 259 30.04 0.53 0.63
CA LEU A 259 29.75 -0.24 -0.60
C LEU A 259 29.20 0.55 -1.77
N CYS A 260 28.97 1.85 -1.60
CA CYS A 260 28.19 2.64 -2.54
C CYS A 260 29.00 3.28 -3.68
N GLY A 261 30.29 2.94 -3.77
CA GLY A 261 31.24 3.50 -4.74
C GLY A 261 31.27 5.03 -4.75
N GLU A 262 31.57 5.60 -5.91
CA GLU A 262 31.59 7.05 -6.14
C GLU A 262 30.19 7.66 -6.37
N GLU A 263 29.16 6.84 -6.61
CA GLU A 263 27.78 7.30 -6.83
C GLU A 263 27.10 7.69 -5.50
N GLY A 264 27.44 6.98 -4.42
CA GLY A 264 26.99 7.24 -3.05
C GLY A 264 25.61 6.69 -2.72
N CYS A 265 25.49 6.06 -1.55
CA CYS A 265 24.22 5.94 -0.85
C CYS A 265 24.22 7.13 0.11
N ALA A 266 23.12 7.87 0.13
CA ALA A 266 22.92 8.83 1.19
C ALA A 266 22.67 8.06 2.51
N GLY A 267 23.03 8.66 3.65
CA GLY A 267 23.06 7.93 4.91
C GLY A 267 23.68 8.69 6.08
N THR A 268 23.08 9.80 6.49
CA THR A 268 22.72 10.05 7.90
C THR A 268 21.72 11.21 8.05
N HIS A 269 20.43 10.87 8.10
CA HIS A 269 19.38 11.56 8.87
C HIS A 269 18.47 10.48 9.48
N GLU A 270 18.84 9.95 10.65
CA GLU A 270 18.09 8.95 11.47
C GLU A 270 17.58 7.65 10.78
N GLY A 271 17.88 7.44 9.50
CA GLY A 271 17.40 6.32 8.66
C GLY A 271 16.62 6.77 7.40
N GLU A 272 16.23 8.05 7.32
CA GLU A 272 15.36 8.66 6.30
C GLU A 272 15.87 8.55 4.85
N GLU A 273 17.16 8.29 4.64
CA GLU A 273 17.81 8.33 3.32
C GLU A 273 17.71 6.97 2.58
N VAL A 274 16.48 6.53 2.33
CA VAL A 274 16.17 5.23 1.66
C VAL A 274 16.19 5.27 0.13
N TYR A 275 16.38 6.45 -0.48
CA TYR A 275 16.47 6.58 -1.94
C TYR A 275 17.76 5.92 -2.48
N ARG A 276 17.60 5.01 -3.44
CA ARG A 276 18.67 4.11 -3.88
C ARG A 276 18.41 3.54 -5.27
N ALA A 277 19.38 2.87 -5.85
CA ALA A 277 19.26 2.32 -7.20
C ALA A 277 19.74 0.87 -7.32
N PHE A 278 19.18 0.17 -8.30
CA PHE A 278 19.43 -1.25 -8.58
C PHE A 278 19.72 -1.43 -10.07
N ASP A 279 20.90 -2.00 -10.39
CA ASP A 279 21.30 -2.32 -11.76
C ASP A 279 20.87 -3.76 -12.11
N PHE A 280 20.21 -3.92 -13.26
CA PHE A 280 19.76 -5.20 -13.81
C PHE A 280 20.50 -5.46 -15.13
N GLY A 281 21.82 -5.66 -15.04
CA GLY A 281 22.69 -5.72 -16.22
C GLY A 281 22.73 -4.42 -17.01
N SER A 282 22.84 -4.54 -18.34
CA SER A 282 22.58 -3.49 -19.32
C SER A 282 21.10 -3.38 -19.72
N LEU A 283 20.20 -4.21 -19.16
CA LEU A 283 18.78 -4.16 -19.50
C LEU A 283 18.10 -2.93 -18.88
N ALA A 284 18.26 -2.71 -17.58
CA ALA A 284 17.58 -1.65 -16.86
C ALA A 284 18.32 -1.20 -15.59
N ARG A 285 18.03 0.03 -15.15
CA ARG A 285 18.32 0.51 -13.79
C ARG A 285 17.04 1.06 -13.17
N LEU A 286 16.71 0.56 -11.98
CA LEU A 286 15.63 1.07 -11.14
C LEU A 286 16.20 2.13 -10.20
N TYR A 287 15.58 3.30 -10.16
CA TYR A 287 15.81 4.36 -9.17
C TYR A 287 14.59 4.39 -8.26
N VAL A 288 14.80 4.26 -6.95
CA VAL A 288 13.77 4.35 -5.92
C VAL A 288 13.90 5.71 -5.24
N LEU A 289 12.82 6.50 -5.18
CA LEU A 289 12.80 7.82 -4.56
C LEU A 289 12.14 7.82 -3.17
N GLU A 290 12.45 8.85 -2.40
CA GLU A 290 11.79 9.24 -1.15
C GLU A 290 11.13 10.61 -1.37
N THR A 291 9.83 10.73 -1.15
CA THR A 291 9.07 11.98 -1.40
C THR A 291 8.48 12.60 -0.13
N ARG A 292 8.52 11.95 1.03
CA ARG A 292 7.71 12.27 2.21
C ARG A 292 8.51 12.85 3.37
N LEU A 293 9.46 12.09 3.92
CA LEU A 293 10.00 12.33 5.27
C LEU A 293 11.25 13.20 5.28
N LEU A 294 12.07 13.14 4.23
CA LEU A 294 13.45 13.67 4.24
C LEU A 294 13.54 15.14 3.80
N ASN A 295 12.80 15.54 2.76
CA ASN A 295 12.95 16.87 2.13
C ASN A 295 11.63 17.61 1.89
N ARG A 296 10.48 16.99 2.17
CA ARG A 296 9.18 17.51 1.75
C ARG A 296 8.83 18.83 2.44
N SER A 297 8.63 19.87 1.63
CA SER A 297 7.98 21.10 2.07
C SER A 297 6.52 20.82 2.39
N LYS A 298 5.91 21.49 3.38
CA LYS A 298 4.49 21.29 3.70
C LYS A 298 3.58 21.49 2.46
N GLN A 299 2.49 20.73 2.42
CA GLN A 299 1.35 20.91 1.53
C GLN A 299 0.79 22.35 1.58
N ALA A 300 -0.09 22.70 0.63
CA ALA A 300 -0.78 23.99 0.64
C ALA A 300 -1.74 24.09 1.85
N GLN A 301 -2.32 25.28 2.08
CA GLN A 301 -3.45 25.37 3.01
C GLN A 301 -4.72 24.81 2.36
N GLU A 302 -5.33 23.82 3.01
CA GLU A 302 -6.60 23.23 2.60
C GLU A 302 -7.80 24.11 2.98
N ASP A 303 -7.65 25.06 3.90
CA ASP A 303 -8.74 25.91 4.42
C ASP A 303 -9.62 26.54 3.32
N PRO A 304 -9.06 27.10 2.21
CA PRO A 304 -9.88 27.65 1.12
C PRO A 304 -10.61 26.56 0.32
N LEU A 305 -10.03 25.36 0.19
CA LEU A 305 -10.68 24.22 -0.46
C LEU A 305 -11.82 23.70 0.42
N ALA A 306 -11.56 23.40 1.69
CA ALA A 306 -12.57 22.98 2.66
C ALA A 306 -13.70 24.01 2.80
N GLN A 307 -13.41 25.31 2.67
CA GLN A 307 -14.43 26.36 2.58
C GLN A 307 -15.29 26.23 1.31
N VAL A 308 -14.71 26.02 0.13
CA VAL A 308 -15.45 25.77 -1.11
C VAL A 308 -16.31 24.51 -0.97
N GLU A 309 -15.74 23.38 -0.54
CA GLU A 309 -16.42 22.09 -0.38
C GLU A 309 -17.62 22.19 0.57
N ARG A 310 -17.46 22.86 1.71
CA ARG A 310 -18.54 23.11 2.67
C ARG A 310 -19.68 23.95 2.06
N ILE A 311 -19.37 24.94 1.23
CA ILE A 311 -20.38 25.81 0.61
C ILE A 311 -21.11 25.06 -0.52
N VAL A 312 -20.38 24.44 -1.45
CA VAL A 312 -20.99 23.66 -2.56
C VAL A 312 -21.68 22.41 -2.07
N GLY A 313 -21.34 21.92 -0.88
CA GLY A 313 -22.05 20.84 -0.22
C GLY A 313 -23.51 21.20 0.07
N GLU A 314 -23.76 22.35 0.70
CA GLU A 314 -25.12 22.78 1.06
C GLU A 314 -25.87 23.43 -0.12
N VAL A 315 -25.21 24.30 -0.88
CA VAL A 315 -25.81 25.03 -2.01
C VAL A 315 -25.97 24.11 -3.23
N PRO A 316 -27.15 24.02 -3.88
CA PRO A 316 -27.35 23.15 -5.04
C PRO A 316 -26.67 23.71 -6.31
N PRO A 317 -26.28 22.86 -7.29
CA PRO A 317 -25.44 23.27 -8.42
C PRO A 317 -25.97 24.39 -9.32
N HIS A 318 -27.28 24.66 -9.31
CA HIS A 318 -27.88 25.70 -10.14
C HIS A 318 -27.78 27.10 -9.53
N GLU A 319 -27.56 27.22 -8.21
CA GLU A 319 -27.39 28.50 -7.51
C GLU A 319 -25.91 28.94 -7.43
N TRP A 320 -24.97 28.02 -7.68
CA TRP A 320 -23.54 28.23 -7.45
C TRP A 320 -22.95 29.49 -8.11
N ARG A 321 -23.34 29.78 -9.36
CA ARG A 321 -22.82 30.93 -10.12
C ARG A 321 -23.33 32.29 -9.64
N GLU A 322 -24.35 32.31 -8.79
CA GLU A 322 -24.96 33.52 -8.22
C GLU A 322 -24.59 33.70 -6.73
N ASN A 323 -23.99 32.67 -6.11
CA ASN A 323 -23.60 32.71 -4.70
C ASN A 323 -22.28 33.46 -4.48
N ALA A 324 -22.38 34.73 -4.09
CA ALA A 324 -21.21 35.59 -3.85
C ALA A 324 -20.19 35.03 -2.83
N THR A 325 -20.66 34.30 -1.80
CA THR A 325 -19.78 33.70 -0.77
C THR A 325 -18.96 32.53 -1.35
N LEU A 326 -19.56 31.75 -2.24
CA LEU A 326 -18.87 30.69 -2.97
C LEU A 326 -17.83 31.27 -3.94
N LEU A 327 -18.19 32.29 -4.72
CA LEU A 327 -17.27 32.94 -5.66
C LEU A 327 -16.05 33.53 -4.94
N ALA A 328 -16.24 34.21 -3.81
CA ALA A 328 -15.14 34.73 -2.99
C ALA A 328 -14.23 33.61 -2.44
N ALA A 329 -14.78 32.45 -2.07
CA ALA A 329 -14.00 31.29 -1.64
C ALA A 329 -13.17 30.66 -2.78
N ILE A 330 -13.75 30.60 -3.99
CA ILE A 330 -13.08 30.12 -5.21
C ILE A 330 -11.91 31.03 -5.58
N ASP A 331 -12.08 32.35 -5.49
CA ASP A 331 -11.01 33.30 -5.81
C ASP A 331 -9.88 33.28 -4.76
N ALA A 332 -10.21 33.18 -3.46
CA ALA A 332 -9.20 32.95 -2.42
C ALA A 332 -8.41 31.63 -2.63
N LEU A 333 -9.09 30.55 -3.03
CA LEU A 333 -8.44 29.28 -3.38
C LEU A 333 -7.53 29.42 -4.62
N ARG A 334 -7.91 30.22 -5.62
CA ARG A 334 -7.09 30.53 -6.80
C ARG A 334 -5.84 31.35 -6.46
N GLU A 335 -5.92 32.25 -5.48
CA GLU A 335 -4.76 33.01 -5.00
C GLU A 335 -3.76 32.09 -4.27
N GLU A 336 -4.24 31.27 -3.32
CA GLU A 336 -3.42 30.28 -2.60
C GLU A 336 -2.76 29.26 -3.56
N TRP A 337 -3.51 28.84 -4.58
CA TRP A 337 -2.99 28.07 -5.71
C TRP A 337 -1.86 28.78 -6.45
N THR A 338 -2.10 30.03 -6.86
CA THR A 338 -1.15 30.78 -7.69
C THR A 338 0.15 30.98 -6.92
N ARG A 339 0.05 31.31 -5.62
CA ARG A 339 1.17 31.36 -4.68
C ARG A 339 1.91 30.01 -4.61
N THR A 340 1.20 28.93 -4.32
CA THR A 340 1.77 27.58 -4.14
C THR A 340 2.42 27.01 -5.40
N ARG A 341 1.87 27.29 -6.58
CA ARG A 341 2.34 26.77 -7.87
C ARG A 341 3.47 27.61 -8.50
N THR A 342 3.65 28.86 -8.08
CA THR A 342 4.77 29.72 -8.51
C THR A 342 5.97 29.71 -7.56
N ASP A 343 5.81 29.16 -6.36
CA ASP A 343 6.91 28.92 -5.41
C ASP A 343 7.90 27.88 -5.95
N GLU A 344 9.03 28.35 -6.50
CA GLU A 344 10.12 27.48 -6.95
C GLU A 344 10.86 26.77 -5.80
N GLY A 345 10.78 27.29 -4.57
CA GLY A 345 11.45 26.73 -3.40
C GLY A 345 10.83 25.41 -2.93
N ARG A 346 9.50 25.27 -3.02
CA ARG A 346 8.80 24.05 -2.58
C ARG A 346 9.27 22.80 -3.32
N THR A 347 9.37 21.69 -2.59
CA THR A 347 9.94 20.44 -3.10
C THR A 347 9.41 19.20 -2.38
N LEU A 348 9.37 18.07 -3.10
CA LEU A 348 9.29 16.73 -2.52
C LEU A 348 10.69 16.15 -2.29
N LEU A 349 11.52 16.11 -3.36
CA LEU A 349 12.81 15.40 -3.34
C LEU A 349 13.97 16.13 -2.65
N GLY A 350 13.94 17.46 -2.60
CA GLY A 350 15.10 18.27 -2.19
C GLY A 350 16.26 18.29 -3.19
N GLY A 351 17.28 19.08 -2.87
CA GLY A 351 18.42 19.32 -3.77
C GLY A 351 19.39 18.14 -3.90
N ALA A 352 19.62 17.40 -2.81
CA ALA A 352 20.57 16.29 -2.75
C ALA A 352 20.12 15.10 -3.60
N GLN A 353 18.93 14.58 -3.33
CA GLN A 353 18.33 13.45 -4.06
C GLN A 353 18.11 13.77 -5.54
N LEU A 354 17.62 14.98 -5.89
CA LEU A 354 17.49 15.40 -7.29
C LEU A 354 18.86 15.41 -8.02
N SER A 355 19.92 15.81 -7.32
CA SER A 355 21.28 15.81 -7.88
C SER A 355 21.85 14.41 -8.00
N TRP A 356 21.59 13.53 -7.03
CA TRP A 356 21.91 12.09 -7.09
C TRP A 356 21.20 11.40 -8.26
N LEU A 357 19.90 11.68 -8.48
CA LEU A 357 19.12 11.12 -9.58
C LEU A 357 19.70 11.55 -10.93
N ARG A 358 20.03 12.83 -11.10
CA ARG A 358 20.66 13.35 -12.32
C ARG A 358 22.00 12.68 -12.63
N ARG A 359 22.87 12.49 -11.62
CA ARG A 359 24.14 11.74 -11.78
C ARG A 359 23.89 10.28 -12.11
N SER A 360 23.00 9.62 -11.37
CA SER A 360 22.69 8.19 -11.55
C SER A 360 22.09 7.89 -12.92
N ILE A 361 21.27 8.78 -13.48
CA ILE A 361 20.77 8.67 -14.86
C ILE A 361 21.92 8.85 -15.86
N ALA A 362 22.74 9.89 -15.72
CA ALA A 362 23.86 10.14 -16.62
C ALA A 362 24.86 8.97 -16.66
N ASN A 363 25.22 8.41 -15.50
CA ASN A 363 26.15 7.28 -15.36
C ASN A 363 25.58 5.96 -15.92
N ALA A 364 24.26 5.76 -15.85
CA ALA A 364 23.59 4.63 -16.50
C ALA A 364 23.50 4.79 -18.03
N SER A 365 23.16 6.00 -18.50
CA SER A 365 23.14 6.33 -19.93
C SER A 365 24.52 6.17 -20.57
N ALA A 366 25.59 6.55 -19.86
CA ALA A 366 26.98 6.36 -20.30
C ALA A 366 27.43 4.89 -20.39
N ALA A 367 26.70 3.98 -19.73
CA ALA A 367 26.93 2.54 -19.73
C ALA A 367 25.94 1.75 -20.61
N ASP A 368 25.21 2.42 -21.51
CA ASP A 368 24.15 1.87 -22.39
C ASP A 368 23.09 1.03 -21.64
N VAL A 369 22.72 1.47 -20.42
CA VAL A 369 21.58 0.88 -19.69
C VAL A 369 20.29 1.14 -20.48
N GLY A 370 19.57 0.06 -20.80
CA GLY A 370 18.52 0.10 -21.81
C GLY A 370 17.18 0.71 -21.41
N TRP A 371 16.88 0.75 -20.11
CA TRP A 371 15.65 1.30 -19.54
C TRP A 371 15.93 1.99 -18.20
N HIS A 372 15.31 3.15 -18.00
CA HIS A 372 15.36 3.90 -16.75
C HIS A 372 14.00 3.79 -16.06
N LEU A 373 13.95 3.09 -14.93
CA LEU A 373 12.71 2.78 -14.21
C LEU A 373 12.65 3.61 -12.92
N LEU A 374 11.55 4.31 -12.65
CA LEU A 374 11.38 5.12 -11.44
C LEU A 374 10.30 4.52 -10.55
N GLY A 375 10.67 4.04 -9.36
CA GLY A 375 9.74 3.64 -8.31
C GLY A 375 9.62 4.75 -7.26
N GLN A 376 8.42 5.29 -7.07
CA GLN A 376 8.17 6.37 -6.13
C GLN A 376 6.70 6.40 -5.73
N GLN A 377 6.35 7.27 -4.81
CA GLN A 377 5.13 7.21 -4.00
C GLN A 377 3.89 7.74 -4.75
N VAL A 378 3.91 9.02 -5.09
CA VAL A 378 2.73 9.81 -5.48
C VAL A 378 2.70 10.14 -6.96
N ILE A 379 1.51 10.24 -7.56
CA ILE A 379 1.35 10.37 -9.02
C ILE A 379 2.04 11.63 -9.57
N VAL A 380 2.90 11.46 -10.60
CA VAL A 380 3.62 12.57 -11.24
C VAL A 380 2.72 13.31 -12.23
N GLN A 381 1.95 12.60 -13.06
CA GLN A 381 1.14 13.19 -14.13
C GLN A 381 0.04 14.12 -13.61
N PRO A 382 -0.25 15.24 -14.30
CA PRO A 382 -1.35 16.11 -13.91
C PRO A 382 -2.70 15.38 -13.90
N ARG A 383 -3.55 15.68 -12.92
CA ARG A 383 -4.91 15.13 -12.76
C ARG A 383 -5.94 16.25 -12.68
N ASP A 384 -6.23 16.89 -13.82
CA ASP A 384 -7.35 17.85 -13.91
C ASP A 384 -8.67 17.15 -13.48
N PRO A 385 -9.53 17.81 -12.67
CA PRO A 385 -10.78 17.24 -12.19
C PRO A 385 -11.70 16.67 -13.29
N PRO A 386 -12.53 15.65 -13.01
CA PRO A 386 -13.18 14.82 -14.01
C PRO A 386 -14.35 15.50 -14.74
N ASP A 387 -14.36 15.44 -16.08
CA ASP A 387 -15.46 15.97 -16.90
C ASP A 387 -16.59 14.95 -17.04
N LEU A 388 -17.42 14.84 -15.99
CA LEU A 388 -18.56 13.93 -15.95
C LEU A 388 -19.59 14.22 -17.07
N TYR A 389 -19.68 15.47 -17.55
CA TYR A 389 -20.54 15.82 -18.68
C TYR A 389 -19.97 15.32 -20.03
N ALA A 390 -18.65 15.35 -20.23
CA ALA A 390 -18.01 14.74 -21.40
C ALA A 390 -18.12 13.22 -21.37
N ALA A 391 -17.88 12.60 -20.20
CA ALA A 391 -18.08 11.18 -19.99
C ALA A 391 -19.51 10.73 -20.29
N ALA A 392 -20.51 11.47 -19.79
CA ALA A 392 -21.92 11.23 -20.11
C ALA A 392 -22.22 11.33 -21.61
N ARG A 393 -21.62 12.29 -22.33
CA ARG A 393 -21.77 12.42 -23.79
C ARG A 393 -21.11 11.29 -24.59
N SER A 394 -20.17 10.54 -24.01
CA SER A 394 -19.44 9.47 -24.72
C SER A 394 -20.24 8.18 -24.94
N SER A 395 -21.26 7.92 -24.11
CA SER A 395 -22.03 6.67 -24.14
C SER A 395 -23.41 6.84 -23.53
N GLY A 396 -24.46 6.29 -24.17
CA GLY A 396 -25.83 6.33 -23.66
C GLY A 396 -26.02 5.70 -22.28
N ALA A 397 -25.18 4.71 -21.92
CA ALA A 397 -25.19 4.12 -20.58
C ALA A 397 -24.64 5.09 -19.52
N LEU A 398 -23.57 5.83 -19.86
CA LEU A 398 -23.00 6.87 -18.99
C LEU A 398 -23.93 8.09 -18.90
N ALA A 399 -24.61 8.45 -19.99
CA ALA A 399 -25.66 9.48 -19.98
C ALA A 399 -26.81 9.13 -19.03
N ALA A 400 -27.36 7.91 -19.12
CA ALA A 400 -28.44 7.45 -18.26
C ALA A 400 -28.03 7.43 -16.77
N ALA A 401 -26.80 7.00 -16.47
CA ALA A 401 -26.28 7.00 -15.12
C ALA A 401 -26.05 8.42 -14.57
N TRP A 402 -25.44 9.32 -15.36
CA TRP A 402 -25.22 10.72 -14.97
C TRP A 402 -26.53 11.48 -14.74
N LEU A 403 -27.53 11.28 -15.59
CA LEU A 403 -28.89 11.80 -15.37
C LEU A 403 -29.51 11.27 -14.07
N SER A 404 -29.13 10.08 -13.61
CA SER A 404 -29.58 9.58 -12.32
C SER A 404 -28.87 10.26 -11.16
N THR A 405 -27.53 10.40 -11.21
CA THR A 405 -26.76 11.12 -10.18
C THR A 405 -27.22 12.58 -10.05
N LEU A 406 -27.40 13.29 -11.17
CA LEU A 406 -27.79 14.71 -11.20
C LEU A 406 -29.05 15.00 -10.37
N ARG A 407 -30.06 14.11 -10.39
CA ARG A 407 -31.29 14.27 -9.60
C ARG A 407 -31.01 14.37 -8.10
N ASN A 408 -30.12 13.50 -7.59
CA ASN A 408 -29.69 13.51 -6.19
C ASN A 408 -28.88 14.78 -5.86
N LEU A 409 -28.09 15.28 -6.81
CA LEU A 409 -27.30 16.51 -6.61
C LEU A 409 -28.16 17.77 -6.59
N THR A 410 -29.36 17.77 -7.19
CA THR A 410 -30.27 18.93 -7.20
C THR A 410 -31.19 19.07 -5.98
N SER A 411 -31.37 18.01 -5.18
CA SER A 411 -32.25 18.03 -4.00
C SER A 411 -31.60 18.67 -2.76
N ALA A 412 -32.41 19.24 -1.87
CA ALA A 412 -32.01 19.70 -0.54
C ALA A 412 -33.00 19.16 0.51
N PRO A 413 -32.58 18.89 1.77
CA PRO A 413 -31.20 18.99 2.29
C PRO A 413 -30.25 17.94 1.70
N ALA A 414 -28.94 18.18 1.80
CA ALA A 414 -27.91 17.25 1.33
C ALA A 414 -27.42 16.33 2.46
N ASP A 415 -27.29 15.03 2.16
CA ASP A 415 -26.50 14.11 2.98
C ASP A 415 -24.98 14.25 2.69
N ALA A 416 -24.14 13.52 3.43
CA ALA A 416 -22.69 13.59 3.27
C ALA A 416 -22.19 13.13 1.89
N ALA A 417 -22.84 12.14 1.26
CA ALA A 417 -22.48 11.66 -0.07
C ALA A 417 -22.95 12.61 -1.17
N VAL A 418 -24.10 13.28 -1.00
CA VAL A 418 -24.52 14.41 -1.87
C VAL A 418 -23.51 15.55 -1.76
N ARG A 419 -23.09 15.94 -0.55
CA ARG A 419 -22.07 16.99 -0.34
C ARG A 419 -20.76 16.66 -1.04
N THR A 420 -20.20 15.47 -0.77
CA THR A 420 -18.90 15.04 -1.31
C THR A 420 -18.96 14.90 -2.84
N THR A 421 -20.08 14.43 -3.40
CA THR A 421 -20.27 14.39 -4.86
C THR A 421 -20.45 15.79 -5.47
N ARG A 422 -21.12 16.72 -4.77
CA ARG A 422 -21.20 18.15 -5.18
C ARG A 422 -19.83 18.81 -5.20
N ALA A 423 -18.99 18.58 -4.18
CA ALA A 423 -17.60 19.06 -4.12
C ALA A 423 -16.80 18.61 -5.36
N LEU A 424 -16.86 17.32 -5.71
CA LEU A 424 -16.19 16.82 -6.90
C LEU A 424 -16.70 17.48 -8.20
N VAL A 425 -18.01 17.70 -8.35
CA VAL A 425 -18.56 18.40 -9.54
C VAL A 425 -18.11 19.87 -9.58
N ALA A 426 -18.07 20.54 -8.43
CA ALA A 426 -17.54 21.90 -8.27
C ALA A 426 -16.07 22.01 -8.69
N THR A 427 -15.22 21.02 -8.35
CA THR A 427 -13.82 21.05 -8.78
C THR A 427 -13.66 21.10 -10.30
N ARG A 428 -14.56 20.48 -11.09
CA ARG A 428 -14.54 20.60 -12.55
C ARG A 428 -14.99 21.98 -13.04
N GLU A 429 -16.06 22.53 -12.46
CA GLU A 429 -16.67 23.79 -12.88
C GLU A 429 -15.69 24.98 -12.86
N TRP A 430 -14.83 25.07 -11.85
CA TRP A 430 -13.81 26.13 -11.73
C TRP A 430 -12.35 25.66 -11.92
N ARG A 431 -12.14 24.38 -12.31
CA ARG A 431 -10.84 23.70 -12.52
C ARG A 431 -9.92 23.68 -11.28
N LEU A 432 -10.50 23.29 -10.15
CA LEU A 432 -9.86 23.22 -8.83
C LEU A 432 -9.35 21.79 -8.57
N ASN A 433 -8.22 21.41 -9.17
CA ASN A 433 -7.44 20.23 -8.76
C ASN A 433 -7.11 20.23 -7.24
N ALA A 434 -7.77 19.37 -6.47
CA ALA A 434 -7.60 19.28 -5.02
C ALA A 434 -6.28 18.61 -4.57
N ASP A 435 -5.47 18.08 -5.50
CA ASP A 435 -4.24 17.35 -5.19
C ASP A 435 -3.09 18.28 -4.80
N PHE A 436 -3.09 18.71 -3.53
CA PHE A 436 -1.97 19.45 -2.91
C PHE A 436 -0.86 18.55 -2.37
N ASP A 437 -1.12 17.25 -2.31
CA ASP A 437 -0.27 16.27 -1.66
C ASP A 437 0.68 15.60 -2.68
N GLY A 438 0.15 15.10 -3.80
CA GLY A 438 0.91 14.60 -4.94
C GLY A 438 1.65 15.68 -5.74
N TRP A 439 2.29 15.30 -6.85
CA TRP A 439 3.14 16.23 -7.63
C TRP A 439 2.38 17.41 -8.24
N ASP A 440 1.05 17.37 -8.33
CA ASP A 440 0.25 18.53 -8.72
C ASP A 440 0.33 19.67 -7.71
N GLY A 441 0.50 19.37 -6.42
CA GLY A 441 0.80 20.36 -5.38
C GLY A 441 2.18 21.00 -5.52
N TYR A 442 3.09 20.41 -6.30
CA TYR A 442 4.51 20.81 -6.39
C TYR A 442 4.99 20.96 -7.85
N PRO A 443 4.33 21.76 -8.71
CA PRO A 443 4.60 21.76 -10.15
C PRO A 443 6.00 22.24 -10.52
N ALA A 444 6.59 23.17 -9.76
CA ALA A 444 7.98 23.59 -9.95
C ALA A 444 8.97 22.45 -9.66
N ALA A 445 8.70 21.60 -8.65
CA ALA A 445 9.47 20.40 -8.37
C ALA A 445 9.27 19.33 -9.45
N ARG A 446 8.03 19.13 -9.93
CA ARG A 446 7.73 18.24 -11.07
C ARG A 446 8.49 18.65 -12.33
N ALA A 447 8.54 19.94 -12.64
CA ALA A 447 9.32 20.45 -13.75
C ALA A 447 10.83 20.18 -13.59
N ARG A 448 11.36 20.18 -12.35
CA ARG A 448 12.75 19.75 -12.06
C ARG A 448 12.94 18.23 -12.25
N LEU A 449 11.99 17.40 -11.82
CA LEU A 449 12.02 15.94 -12.06
C LEU A 449 12.02 15.62 -13.57
N LEU A 450 11.09 16.18 -14.33
CA LEU A 450 10.98 15.92 -15.77
C LEU A 450 12.24 16.37 -16.53
N ARG A 451 12.88 17.47 -16.11
CA ARG A 451 14.21 17.87 -16.63
C ARG A 451 15.33 16.90 -16.26
N ALA A 452 15.25 16.21 -15.12
CA ALA A 452 16.21 15.14 -14.77
C ALA A 452 15.97 13.86 -15.59
N LEU A 453 14.71 13.45 -15.78
CA LEU A 453 14.36 12.26 -16.57
C LEU A 453 14.75 12.42 -18.06
N ARG A 454 14.75 13.64 -18.60
CA ARG A 454 15.28 13.94 -19.95
C ARG A 454 16.77 13.62 -20.16
N LEU A 455 17.55 13.34 -19.10
CA LEU A 455 18.94 12.89 -19.21
C LEU A 455 19.07 11.42 -19.67
N ALA A 456 17.97 10.67 -19.79
CA ALA A 456 17.92 9.36 -20.44
C ALA A 456 17.70 9.54 -21.97
N PRO A 457 18.75 9.45 -22.82
CA PRO A 457 18.70 9.96 -24.19
C PRO A 457 17.72 9.19 -25.09
N ALA A 458 17.47 7.91 -24.80
CA ALA A 458 16.56 7.06 -25.57
C ALA A 458 15.07 7.32 -25.28
N GLY A 459 14.70 8.14 -24.27
CA GLY A 459 13.31 8.31 -23.84
C GLY A 459 12.65 7.03 -23.29
N ARG A 460 13.44 6.01 -23.00
CA ARG A 460 13.03 4.71 -22.43
C ARG A 460 12.90 4.82 -20.91
N VAL A 461 11.99 5.69 -20.50
CA VAL A 461 11.72 5.99 -19.09
C VAL A 461 10.31 5.52 -18.73
N ALA A 462 10.20 4.78 -17.64
CA ALA A 462 8.94 4.35 -17.04
C ALA A 462 8.88 4.82 -15.59
N VAL A 463 7.73 5.31 -15.15
CA VAL A 463 7.45 5.75 -13.77
C VAL A 463 6.35 4.89 -13.18
N TYR A 464 6.46 4.58 -11.89
CA TYR A 464 5.43 3.92 -11.10
C TYR A 464 5.09 4.75 -9.85
N ALA A 465 3.81 4.90 -9.56
CA ALA A 465 3.27 5.44 -8.31
C ALA A 465 2.29 4.46 -7.62
N GLY A 466 1.87 4.81 -6.41
CA GLY A 466 0.83 4.17 -5.60
C GLY A 466 -0.20 5.21 -5.14
N ASP A 467 -0.28 5.43 -3.83
CA ASP A 467 -1.05 6.51 -3.16
C ASP A 467 -2.57 6.47 -3.44
N SER A 468 -3.00 6.85 -4.64
CA SER A 468 -4.38 7.20 -5.01
C SER A 468 -5.44 6.08 -4.98
N HIS A 469 -5.08 4.89 -4.50
CA HIS A 469 -5.91 3.68 -4.47
C HIS A 469 -6.59 3.39 -5.82
N SER A 470 -5.93 3.72 -6.93
CA SER A 470 -6.52 3.76 -8.27
C SER A 470 -5.46 3.43 -9.31
N ALA A 471 -5.81 2.62 -10.31
CA ALA A 471 -4.91 2.28 -11.40
C ALA A 471 -4.97 3.34 -12.52
N TRP A 472 -3.82 3.84 -12.97
CA TRP A 472 -3.72 4.83 -14.04
C TRP A 472 -2.61 4.47 -15.04
N ALA A 473 -2.76 4.88 -16.30
CA ALA A 473 -1.66 4.82 -17.27
C ALA A 473 -1.69 6.02 -18.23
N GLY A 474 -0.55 6.69 -18.41
CA GLY A 474 -0.47 7.90 -19.22
C GLY A 474 0.92 8.28 -19.74
N GLU A 475 0.97 9.37 -20.51
CA GLU A 475 2.18 9.91 -21.11
C GLU A 475 2.65 11.16 -20.34
N LEU A 476 3.77 11.05 -19.60
CA LEU A 476 4.33 12.17 -18.85
C LEU A 476 4.91 13.23 -19.78
N ARG A 477 4.23 14.37 -19.88
CA ARG A 477 4.60 15.52 -20.70
C ARG A 477 5.18 16.65 -19.85
N ASP A 478 6.06 17.43 -20.43
CA ASP A 478 6.60 18.65 -19.83
C ASP A 478 5.84 19.91 -20.29
N ALA A 479 6.37 21.09 -19.95
CA ALA A 479 5.82 22.38 -20.37
C ALA A 479 5.81 22.56 -21.90
N ASP A 480 6.78 22.00 -22.63
CA ASP A 480 6.81 22.01 -24.10
C ASP A 480 5.83 20.99 -24.74
N GLY A 481 5.06 20.26 -23.92
CA GLY A 481 4.12 19.22 -24.34
C GLY A 481 4.77 17.91 -24.81
N GLY A 482 6.09 17.80 -24.73
CA GLY A 482 6.87 16.67 -25.22
C GLY A 482 6.94 15.53 -24.19
N VAL A 483 6.57 14.32 -24.61
CA VAL A 483 6.60 13.13 -23.74
C VAL A 483 8.04 12.84 -23.28
N VAL A 484 8.25 12.77 -21.98
CA VAL A 484 9.52 12.51 -21.28
C VAL A 484 9.62 11.06 -20.84
N ALA A 485 8.52 10.53 -20.30
CA ALA A 485 8.39 9.17 -19.77
C ALA A 485 6.96 8.66 -20.00
N LEU A 486 6.73 7.38 -19.73
CA LEU A 486 5.37 6.85 -19.51
C LEU A 486 5.19 6.53 -18.03
N GLU A 487 3.97 6.69 -17.52
CA GLU A 487 3.64 6.49 -16.11
C GLU A 487 2.53 5.45 -15.95
N PHE A 488 2.68 4.59 -14.94
CA PHE A 488 1.83 3.45 -14.65
C PHE A 488 1.64 3.36 -13.14
N ASP A 489 0.47 3.77 -12.66
CA ASP A 489 0.22 3.98 -11.25
C ASP A 489 -0.64 2.85 -10.70
N GLY A 490 -0.25 2.31 -9.54
CA GLY A 490 -0.85 1.12 -8.95
C GLY A 490 -2.18 1.40 -8.26
N THR A 491 -3.17 0.55 -8.53
CA THR A 491 -4.27 0.35 -7.58
C THR A 491 -3.75 -0.27 -6.29
N SER A 492 -4.47 -0.04 -5.21
CA SER A 492 -4.20 -0.59 -3.88
C SER A 492 -4.34 -2.12 -3.82
N VAL A 493 -3.51 -2.72 -2.96
CA VAL A 493 -3.62 -4.14 -2.56
C VAL A 493 -4.94 -4.40 -1.83
N THR A 494 -5.32 -3.52 -0.88
CA THR A 494 -6.59 -3.62 -0.13
C THR A 494 -7.27 -2.30 0.21
N SER A 495 -6.53 -1.19 0.36
CA SER A 495 -7.07 0.11 0.79
C SER A 495 -8.16 0.65 -0.15
N SER A 496 -9.17 1.34 0.38
CA SER A 496 -10.35 1.72 -0.41
C SER A 496 -10.14 2.96 -1.30
N GLY A 497 -10.68 2.93 -2.51
CA GLY A 497 -10.57 4.03 -3.46
C GLY A 497 -11.75 5.00 -3.47
N PRO A 498 -11.84 5.85 -4.50
CA PRO A 498 -12.90 6.85 -4.70
C PRO A 498 -14.33 6.32 -4.59
N GLU A 499 -14.57 5.01 -4.79
CA GLU A 499 -15.89 4.38 -4.67
C GLU A 499 -16.53 4.49 -3.28
N GLN A 500 -15.74 4.64 -2.20
CA GLN A 500 -16.27 4.89 -0.86
C GLN A 500 -16.74 6.33 -0.67
N PHE A 501 -16.05 7.29 -1.28
CA PHE A 501 -16.29 8.72 -1.10
C PHE A 501 -17.39 9.24 -2.03
N PHE A 502 -17.58 8.61 -3.19
CA PHE A 502 -18.56 9.01 -4.22
C PHE A 502 -19.59 7.90 -4.54
N PRO A 503 -20.36 7.37 -3.56
CA PRO A 503 -21.23 6.21 -3.77
C PRO A 503 -22.41 6.47 -4.74
N PHE A 504 -22.68 7.72 -5.12
CA PHE A 504 -23.65 8.09 -6.15
C PHE A 504 -23.07 8.23 -7.57
N LEU A 505 -21.75 8.06 -7.74
CA LEU A 505 -21.10 8.05 -9.05
C LEU A 505 -20.72 6.61 -9.44
N PRO A 506 -21.16 6.09 -10.60
CA PRO A 506 -20.62 4.86 -11.13
C PRO A 506 -19.11 5.03 -11.39
N PRO A 507 -18.22 4.16 -10.89
CA PRO A 507 -16.78 4.35 -11.08
C PRO A 507 -16.34 4.42 -12.55
N ALA A 508 -17.07 3.78 -13.47
CA ALA A 508 -16.85 3.90 -14.91
C ALA A 508 -17.15 5.32 -15.47
N LEU A 509 -18.14 6.03 -14.92
CA LEU A 509 -18.43 7.43 -15.29
C LEU A 509 -17.31 8.35 -14.77
N LEU A 510 -16.84 8.11 -13.55
CA LEU A 510 -15.77 8.88 -12.93
C LEU A 510 -14.43 8.68 -13.65
N ALA A 511 -14.04 7.43 -13.93
CA ALA A 511 -12.84 7.09 -14.69
C ALA A 511 -12.85 7.71 -16.10
N ALA A 512 -13.97 7.61 -16.82
CA ALA A 512 -14.13 8.27 -18.12
C ALA A 512 -14.04 9.80 -17.99
N GLY A 513 -14.55 10.39 -16.91
CA GLY A 513 -14.45 11.82 -16.64
C GLY A 513 -13.01 12.29 -16.51
N TYR A 514 -12.16 11.55 -15.78
CA TYR A 514 -10.73 11.87 -15.69
C TYR A 514 -10.01 11.74 -17.03
N VAL A 515 -10.26 10.67 -17.81
CA VAL A 515 -9.67 10.48 -19.14
C VAL A 515 -10.11 11.57 -20.13
N HIS A 516 -11.36 12.07 -20.04
CA HIS A 516 -11.81 13.20 -20.85
C HIS A 516 -11.19 14.55 -20.45
N SER A 517 -10.88 14.75 -19.16
CA SER A 517 -10.20 15.96 -18.68
C SER A 517 -8.71 15.98 -19.00
N ASN A 518 -8.08 14.80 -19.11
CA ASN A 518 -6.63 14.64 -19.15
C ASN A 518 -6.21 13.87 -20.42
N PRO A 519 -5.97 14.53 -21.56
CA PRO A 519 -5.67 13.86 -22.84
C PRO A 519 -4.37 13.04 -22.87
N HIS A 520 -3.54 13.12 -21.83
CA HIS A 520 -2.36 12.27 -21.62
C HIS A 520 -2.67 10.95 -20.91
N LEU A 521 -3.82 10.81 -20.24
CA LEU A 521 -4.27 9.55 -19.64
C LEU A 521 -4.89 8.65 -20.72
N ALA A 522 -4.38 7.43 -20.85
CA ALA A 522 -4.96 6.40 -21.71
C ALA A 522 -5.90 5.44 -20.95
N TYR A 523 -5.83 5.43 -19.61
CA TYR A 523 -6.61 4.52 -18.75
C TYR A 523 -6.69 5.00 -17.31
N ALA A 524 -7.84 4.70 -16.69
CA ALA A 524 -8.11 4.83 -15.28
C ALA A 524 -9.04 3.67 -14.84
N ASN A 525 -8.75 3.00 -13.72
CA ASN A 525 -9.68 2.12 -13.01
C ASN A 525 -9.56 2.44 -11.51
N LEU A 526 -10.65 2.98 -10.95
CA LEU A 526 -10.65 3.58 -9.61
C LEU A 526 -11.19 2.62 -8.53
N GLN A 527 -11.74 1.46 -8.95
CA GLN A 527 -12.60 0.60 -8.12
C GLN A 527 -11.94 -0.75 -7.79
N ASP A 528 -11.22 -1.33 -8.75
CA ASP A 528 -10.72 -2.70 -8.61
C ASP A 528 -9.37 -2.72 -7.89
N ARG A 529 -9.27 -3.50 -6.80
CA ARG A 529 -8.05 -3.73 -6.02
C ARG A 529 -7.14 -4.76 -6.71
N GLY A 530 -5.82 -4.70 -6.50
CA GLY A 530 -4.90 -5.49 -7.31
C GLY A 530 -3.41 -5.14 -7.19
N TRP A 531 -2.70 -5.27 -8.32
CA TRP A 531 -1.27 -5.03 -8.49
C TRP A 531 -0.90 -4.84 -9.97
N MET A 532 0.30 -4.37 -10.27
CA MET A 532 0.82 -4.33 -11.65
C MET A 532 1.85 -5.44 -11.87
N TYR A 533 1.68 -6.26 -12.90
CA TYR A 533 2.72 -7.18 -13.39
C TYR A 533 3.49 -6.56 -14.55
N VAL A 534 4.81 -6.63 -14.54
CA VAL A 534 5.69 -6.12 -15.60
C VAL A 534 6.55 -7.24 -16.21
N ASP A 535 6.65 -7.26 -17.53
CA ASP A 535 7.59 -8.08 -18.31
C ASP A 535 8.42 -7.15 -19.22
N LEU A 536 9.74 -7.10 -18.95
CA LEU A 536 10.68 -6.16 -19.55
C LEU A 536 11.75 -6.88 -20.37
N THR A 537 12.01 -6.43 -21.59
CA THR A 537 13.11 -6.83 -22.48
C THR A 537 13.75 -5.58 -23.11
N ARG A 538 14.91 -5.71 -23.77
CA ARG A 538 15.60 -4.55 -24.39
C ARG A 538 14.77 -3.86 -25.47
N GLU A 539 13.78 -4.57 -26.02
CA GLU A 539 12.85 -4.15 -27.07
C GLU A 539 11.50 -3.65 -26.53
N ARG A 540 11.11 -4.04 -25.31
CA ARG A 540 9.73 -3.89 -24.83
C ARG A 540 9.63 -3.80 -23.31
N HIS A 541 8.99 -2.75 -22.81
CA HIS A 541 8.42 -2.70 -21.47
C HIS A 541 6.91 -2.96 -21.58
N HIS A 542 6.40 -3.97 -20.87
CA HIS A 542 5.00 -4.41 -20.93
C HIS A 542 4.39 -4.49 -19.53
N VAL A 543 3.31 -3.75 -19.28
CA VAL A 543 2.62 -3.63 -17.99
C VAL A 543 1.23 -4.22 -18.08
N GLN A 544 0.81 -4.97 -17.05
CA GLN A 544 -0.55 -5.51 -16.91
C GLN A 544 -1.13 -5.13 -15.56
N PHE A 545 -2.29 -4.48 -15.56
CA PHE A 545 -3.07 -4.20 -14.36
C PHE A 545 -3.85 -5.47 -13.98
N MET A 546 -3.37 -6.14 -12.93
CA MET A 546 -3.91 -7.40 -12.42
C MET A 546 -4.83 -7.10 -11.24
N THR A 547 -6.11 -7.44 -11.35
CA THR A 547 -7.10 -7.15 -10.30
C THR A 547 -7.62 -8.43 -9.64
N VAL A 548 -8.22 -8.29 -8.45
CA VAL A 548 -8.88 -9.38 -7.70
C VAL A 548 -10.37 -9.10 -7.53
N SER A 549 -11.20 -10.15 -7.61
CA SER A 549 -12.67 -10.01 -7.65
C SER A 549 -13.33 -9.56 -6.33
N SER A 550 -12.58 -9.55 -5.23
CA SER A 550 -12.98 -9.01 -3.93
C SER A 550 -11.75 -8.98 -3.02
N VAL A 551 -11.74 -8.10 -2.02
CA VAL A 551 -10.84 -8.19 -0.85
C VAL A 551 -11.56 -8.60 0.45
N ALA A 552 -12.91 -8.63 0.43
CA ALA A 552 -13.74 -8.97 1.59
C ALA A 552 -14.11 -10.47 1.63
N ALA A 553 -14.33 -11.10 0.47
CA ALA A 553 -14.56 -12.54 0.41
C ALA A 553 -13.26 -13.32 0.71
N ARG A 554 -13.37 -14.50 1.33
CA ARG A 554 -12.20 -15.39 1.55
C ARG A 554 -11.69 -16.09 0.29
N THR A 555 -12.53 -16.17 -0.74
CA THR A 555 -12.22 -16.76 -2.05
C THR A 555 -12.29 -15.68 -3.11
N PHE A 556 -11.31 -15.65 -4.01
CA PHE A 556 -11.22 -14.66 -5.07
C PHE A 556 -10.91 -15.32 -6.42
N THR A 557 -11.05 -14.53 -7.49
CA THR A 557 -10.44 -14.79 -8.79
C THR A 557 -9.58 -13.58 -9.16
N SER A 558 -8.58 -13.77 -10.01
CA SER A 558 -7.77 -12.67 -10.54
C SER A 558 -7.82 -12.64 -12.07
N LYS A 559 -7.87 -11.43 -12.64
CA LYS A 559 -7.86 -11.14 -14.08
C LYS A 559 -6.84 -10.04 -14.39
N CYS A 560 -6.41 -9.97 -15.64
CA CYS A 560 -5.85 -8.72 -16.19
C CYS A 560 -7.02 -7.85 -16.67
N ASP A 561 -7.03 -6.58 -16.28
CA ASP A 561 -8.07 -5.60 -16.63
C ASP A 561 -7.66 -4.75 -17.85
N ALA A 562 -6.39 -4.33 -17.88
CA ALA A 562 -5.78 -3.66 -19.02
C ALA A 562 -4.29 -4.00 -19.11
N ALA A 563 -3.76 -4.02 -20.34
CA ALA A 563 -2.35 -4.20 -20.62
C ALA A 563 -1.84 -3.09 -21.55
N PHE A 564 -0.59 -2.69 -21.34
CA PHE A 564 0.06 -1.60 -22.06
C PHE A 564 1.50 -1.96 -22.45
N VAL A 565 1.98 -1.33 -23.51
CA VAL A 565 3.33 -1.52 -24.03
C VAL A 565 4.01 -0.20 -24.38
N GLN A 566 5.25 -0.08 -23.92
CA GLN A 566 6.23 0.92 -24.35
C GLN A 566 7.28 0.19 -25.19
N SER A 567 7.35 0.50 -26.47
CA SER A 567 8.28 -0.19 -27.38
C SER A 567 9.60 0.58 -27.50
N ALA A 568 10.71 -0.14 -27.62
CA ALA A 568 12.04 0.43 -27.84
C ALA A 568 12.15 1.29 -29.12
N ALA A 569 11.27 1.06 -30.09
CA ALA A 569 11.19 1.78 -31.36
C ALA A 569 10.25 3.01 -31.31
N GLN A 570 9.29 3.04 -30.38
CA GLN A 570 8.43 4.20 -30.10
C GLN A 570 8.34 4.43 -28.57
N PRO A 571 9.46 4.78 -27.91
CA PRO A 571 9.56 4.74 -26.44
C PRO A 571 8.80 5.88 -25.75
N ARG A 572 8.39 6.90 -26.51
CA ARG A 572 7.61 8.07 -26.07
C ARG A 572 6.13 7.99 -26.47
N ARG A 573 5.60 6.79 -26.72
CA ARG A 573 4.19 6.57 -27.07
C ARG A 573 3.60 5.42 -26.27
N LEU A 574 2.57 5.69 -25.48
CA LEU A 574 1.80 4.67 -24.77
C LEU A 574 0.88 3.94 -25.74
N GLN A 575 0.83 2.60 -25.64
CA GLN A 575 0.02 1.77 -26.52
C GLN A 575 -0.73 0.72 -25.69
N ARG A 576 -2.06 0.70 -25.76
CA ARG A 576 -2.86 -0.39 -25.16
C ARG A 576 -2.68 -1.66 -25.99
N THR A 577 -2.59 -2.80 -25.32
CA THR A 577 -2.40 -4.12 -25.93
C THR A 577 -3.30 -5.16 -25.26
N ALA A 578 -3.29 -6.39 -25.78
CA ALA A 578 -4.02 -7.50 -25.20
C ALA A 578 -3.32 -8.02 -23.92
N CYS A 579 -4.12 -8.39 -22.93
CA CYS A 579 -3.63 -9.14 -21.77
C CYS A 579 -3.04 -10.49 -22.19
N VAL A 580 -1.94 -10.90 -21.56
CA VAL A 580 -1.26 -12.19 -21.77
C VAL A 580 -1.17 -12.98 -20.46
N PRO A 581 -1.27 -14.33 -20.50
CA PRO A 581 -1.12 -15.18 -19.31
C PRO A 581 0.23 -14.94 -18.61
N LEU A 582 0.20 -14.89 -17.28
CA LEU A 582 1.42 -14.75 -16.49
C LEU A 582 2.24 -16.06 -16.51
N PRO A 583 3.59 -16.00 -16.59
CA PRO A 583 4.41 -17.16 -16.39
C PRO A 583 4.30 -17.59 -14.92
N LEU A 584 3.75 -18.77 -14.66
CA LEU A 584 3.65 -19.30 -13.30
C LEU A 584 5.01 -19.78 -12.79
N ARG A 585 5.20 -19.77 -11.46
CA ARG A 585 6.30 -20.51 -10.83
C ARG A 585 6.09 -22.01 -11.03
N ALA A 586 7.18 -22.76 -11.10
CA ALA A 586 7.08 -24.20 -10.89
C ALA A 586 6.54 -24.44 -9.48
N ALA A 587 5.65 -25.42 -9.31
CA ALA A 587 5.26 -25.86 -7.99
C ALA A 587 6.51 -26.33 -7.24
N PRO A 588 6.70 -25.98 -5.95
CA PRO A 588 7.83 -26.47 -5.18
C PRO A 588 7.82 -28.00 -5.19
N PRO A 589 8.98 -28.68 -5.28
CA PRO A 589 9.02 -30.13 -5.15
C PRO A 589 8.38 -30.49 -3.81
N ALA A 590 7.42 -31.42 -3.84
CA ALA A 590 6.70 -31.81 -2.63
C ALA A 590 7.71 -32.27 -1.58
N HIS A 591 7.84 -31.52 -0.48
CA HIS A 591 8.65 -31.96 0.65
C HIS A 591 8.14 -33.35 1.07
N PRO A 592 9.04 -34.30 1.38
CA PRO A 592 8.64 -35.53 2.04
C PRO A 592 8.10 -35.15 3.43
N SER A 593 6.79 -34.98 3.52
CA SER A 593 6.09 -34.85 4.79
C SER A 593 6.33 -36.11 5.60
N ASN A 594 6.38 -35.98 6.94
CA ASN A 594 6.50 -37.13 7.82
C ASN A 594 5.23 -37.99 7.68
N GLY A 595 5.30 -39.00 6.81
CA GLY A 595 4.16 -39.75 6.27
C GLY A 595 3.53 -40.76 7.24
N VAL A 596 3.17 -40.32 8.43
CA VAL A 596 2.35 -41.06 9.40
C VAL A 596 1.31 -40.08 9.98
N PHE A 597 0.08 -40.56 10.22
CA PHE A 597 -1.06 -39.77 10.72
C PHE A 597 -1.74 -38.76 9.77
N SER A 598 -2.01 -39.14 8.51
CA SER A 598 -3.15 -38.55 7.75
C SER A 598 -3.81 -39.48 6.70
N ALA A 599 -3.66 -40.81 6.86
CA ALA A 599 -4.10 -41.80 5.85
C ALA A 599 -5.21 -42.76 6.32
N LEU A 600 -5.86 -42.49 7.46
CA LEU A 600 -6.79 -43.43 8.12
C LEU A 600 -8.22 -42.90 8.33
N SER A 601 -8.52 -41.68 7.88
CA SER A 601 -9.83 -41.03 8.07
C SER A 601 -10.73 -41.00 6.82
N PHE A 602 -10.31 -41.65 5.72
CA PHE A 602 -11.02 -41.58 4.42
C PHE A 602 -11.34 -42.94 3.79
N LEU A 603 -11.12 -44.05 4.50
CA LEU A 603 -11.27 -45.43 3.97
C LEU A 603 -12.23 -46.33 4.76
N MET A 604 -13.18 -45.75 5.50
CA MET A 604 -14.33 -46.43 6.09
C MET A 604 -15.67 -45.72 5.81
N GLY A 605 -15.80 -45.10 4.63
CA GLY A 605 -17.03 -44.42 4.20
C GLY A 605 -17.85 -45.13 3.12
N ALA A 606 -17.34 -46.23 2.53
CA ALA A 606 -17.90 -46.80 1.31
C ALA A 606 -17.79 -48.33 1.23
N LEU A 607 -18.53 -49.06 2.07
CA LEU A 607 -18.87 -50.47 1.87
C LEU A 607 -20.01 -50.92 2.81
N LEU A 608 -21.27 -50.75 2.38
CA LEU A 608 -22.44 -51.63 2.59
C LEU A 608 -23.74 -50.93 2.12
N GLY A 609 -24.77 -51.71 1.80
CA GLY A 609 -25.98 -51.24 1.09
C GLY A 609 -27.10 -50.66 1.96
N ALA A 610 -28.05 -50.02 1.28
CA ALA A 610 -29.26 -49.38 1.80
C ALA A 610 -30.48 -50.36 1.85
N PRO A 611 -31.74 -49.93 2.06
CA PRO A 611 -32.28 -49.03 3.11
C PRO A 611 -33.54 -49.63 3.82
N VAL A 612 -33.84 -49.22 5.07
CA VAL A 612 -35.17 -49.45 5.69
C VAL A 612 -35.61 -48.24 6.54
N TRP A 613 -36.93 -47.96 6.55
CA TRP A 613 -37.60 -46.94 7.38
C TRP A 613 -37.97 -47.45 8.79
N LEU A 614 -38.46 -46.53 9.65
CA LEU A 614 -38.92 -46.77 11.02
C LEU A 614 -37.75 -47.01 12.01
N TRP A 615 -37.82 -46.63 13.29
CA TRP A 615 -39.00 -46.47 14.16
C TRP A 615 -38.76 -45.38 15.22
N ALA A 616 -39.81 -44.62 15.56
CA ALA A 616 -39.76 -43.63 16.64
C ALA A 616 -40.54 -44.13 17.87
N ALA A 617 -40.11 -43.68 19.06
CA ALA A 617 -40.79 -43.80 20.36
C ALA A 617 -40.99 -45.21 20.96
N TRP A 618 -40.03 -45.67 21.78
CA TRP A 618 -40.39 -46.36 23.03
C TRP A 618 -39.40 -46.16 24.20
N ARG A 619 -39.66 -45.14 25.03
CA ARG A 619 -39.46 -45.15 26.50
C ARG A 619 -40.12 -43.92 27.12
N GLN A 620 -41.20 -44.11 27.87
CA GLN A 620 -41.89 -43.04 28.60
C GLN A 620 -42.57 -43.60 29.87
N ARG A 621 -42.76 -42.73 30.88
CA ARG A 621 -43.52 -42.95 32.14
C ARG A 621 -42.75 -43.82 33.15
N ARG A 622 -42.91 -43.63 34.47
CA ARG A 622 -44.03 -43.13 35.31
C ARG A 622 -43.49 -42.18 36.41
N GLN A 623 -44.23 -41.38 37.19
CA GLN A 623 -45.62 -40.85 37.33
C GLN A 623 -45.48 -39.57 38.24
N HIS A 624 -46.40 -38.61 38.45
CA HIS A 624 -47.81 -38.41 38.09
C HIS A 624 -48.20 -36.89 38.10
N ALA A 625 -49.15 -36.50 37.25
CA ALA A 625 -50.32 -35.58 37.39
C ALA A 625 -50.37 -34.32 38.35
N PRO A 626 -51.25 -33.32 38.04
CA PRO A 626 -51.19 -31.94 38.60
C PRO A 626 -52.46 -31.48 39.37
N LEU A 627 -52.59 -30.18 39.74
CA LEU A 627 -53.90 -29.46 39.85
C LEU A 627 -53.81 -27.90 39.94
N LEU A 628 -54.67 -27.23 39.16
CA LEU A 628 -55.32 -25.89 39.21
C LEU A 628 -54.80 -24.64 40.00
N THR A 629 -54.61 -23.53 39.23
CA THR A 629 -55.09 -22.12 39.40
C THR A 629 -55.08 -21.36 40.75
N THR A 630 -54.63 -20.08 40.71
CA THR A 630 -55.51 -18.88 40.91
C THR A 630 -54.85 -17.56 40.46
N LYS A 631 -55.66 -16.48 40.36
CA LYS A 631 -55.23 -15.09 40.07
C LYS A 631 -54.98 -14.31 41.37
N TYR A 632 -54.23 -13.20 41.31
CA TYR A 632 -54.65 -11.94 41.95
C TYR A 632 -54.16 -10.70 41.19
N LYS A 633 -54.82 -9.55 41.36
CA LYS A 633 -54.55 -8.27 40.69
C LYS A 633 -55.08 -7.09 41.51
N SER A 634 -54.20 -6.14 41.86
CA SER A 634 -54.50 -4.76 42.30
C SER A 634 -53.15 -4.04 42.48
N ASP A 635 -52.79 -2.90 41.87
CA ASP A 635 -53.45 -1.65 41.46
C ASP A 635 -53.32 -0.52 42.51
N ALA A 636 -52.97 0.69 42.01
CA ALA A 636 -53.04 2.03 42.63
C ALA A 636 -52.05 2.43 43.77
N ALA A 637 -51.75 3.72 44.00
CA ALA A 637 -51.68 4.91 43.10
C ALA A 637 -51.15 6.15 43.85
N GLY A 638 -50.52 7.09 43.11
CA GLY A 638 -50.56 8.53 43.39
C GLY A 638 -49.60 9.10 44.45
N GLY A 639 -49.41 10.43 44.40
CA GLY A 639 -48.60 11.19 45.36
C GLY A 639 -47.51 12.03 44.69
N ALA A 640 -47.87 13.23 44.21
CA ALA A 640 -46.93 14.28 43.87
C ALA A 640 -47.10 15.42 44.87
N ASP A 641 -46.01 16.12 45.21
CA ASP A 641 -46.08 17.57 45.44
C ASP A 641 -44.71 18.25 45.22
N SER A 642 -44.69 19.57 45.38
CA SER A 642 -43.67 20.48 44.86
C SER A 642 -43.10 21.43 45.94
N MET A 643 -42.30 22.42 45.51
CA MET A 643 -41.57 23.43 46.31
C MET A 643 -40.32 22.90 47.06
N GLY A 644 -39.20 23.65 47.14
CA GLY A 644 -38.85 24.87 46.40
C GLY A 644 -37.68 25.66 47.03
N VAL A 645 -37.05 26.52 46.21
CA VAL A 645 -36.37 27.79 46.61
C VAL A 645 -35.10 27.69 47.50
N ASP A 646 -33.90 27.82 46.89
CA ASP A 646 -33.05 29.04 46.88
C ASP A 646 -31.50 28.89 46.88
N MET A 647 -30.89 29.76 46.06
CA MET A 647 -29.65 30.57 46.24
C MET A 647 -28.23 29.96 46.51
N ARG A 648 -27.37 30.29 45.53
CA ARG A 648 -26.04 30.97 45.65
C ARG A 648 -24.77 30.20 46.13
N ALA A 649 -23.95 29.93 45.12
CA ALA A 649 -22.64 30.58 44.86
C ALA A 649 -21.41 30.30 45.75
N GLY A 650 -20.25 30.27 45.09
CA GLY A 650 -18.95 29.86 45.64
C GLY A 650 -18.48 28.57 44.95
N GLY A 651 -17.40 28.52 44.17
CA GLY A 651 -16.40 29.54 43.85
C GLY A 651 -15.02 29.12 44.33
N GLY A 652 -14.26 28.45 43.46
CA GLY A 652 -12.92 27.94 43.71
C GLY A 652 -12.43 27.19 42.47
N ALA A 653 -11.17 27.38 42.10
CA ALA A 653 -10.58 26.79 40.89
C ALA A 653 -9.70 25.59 41.23
N LEU A 654 -9.65 24.63 40.30
CA LEU A 654 -8.43 24.09 39.70
C LEU A 654 -8.77 23.40 38.37
#